data_AF-A0A0T1WR52-F1
#
_entry.id   AF-A0A0T1WR52-F1
#
_cell.length_a   1.000
_cell.length_b   1.000
_cell.length_c   1.000
_cell.angle_alpha   90.00
_cell.angle_beta   90.00
_cell.angle_gamma   90.00
#
_symmetry.space_group_name_H-M   'P 1'
#
loop_
_entity.id
_entity.type
_entity.pdbx_description
1 polymer ?
#
loop_
_entity_poly.entity_id
_entity_poly.type
_entity_poly.pdbx_seq_one_letter_code
_entity_poly.pdbx_strand_id
1 'polypeptide(L)'
;MSIHIKPGQQIFAPVDENGDARSVSNQEVQVWSTEVERVIGLFVSSGGLIFESKASLDADLAHATNSMAWVLGDATAANNGIYQKQGASGAGSWTRLADLPYSFIIASDAGAGTPNAIIATTAIPVSESALILLNIADTNTGSPVTVAFNGGAALAIKTNSGENVSAGGLVSGMVLMGIVSGSTFRLASDEAIASLVYAARDEAEAQADRAQLIADTVAALSAGPGFVSVAEVPFSATPSEVQTPAQRRAAMQDAIDYAALAGLEVRIPLGTWTIDRDLVWHSGSRISGYDRDLTIIKLDLTADIECAGFRPNLRDSSITGCVIQNLTVDLDADFRSPTSAGTLRPGGSCVSTDGAKWVYLKNLRLKNAVLHCLDICSGGEVDGDVRYYVNPANYTGDEYPTYYPANASQFVFADDVIVDNPGDDGITTHYSRYIWINRPRCMNGSRRHSEGTGAGSGVGIEIDDGSRDVWINSPHITNFLGGIGVKAHDFNPAPQNVHINDPLIEDCHWPINCQIPYNYSHVPAEARNIWITNPHIKDCAVWAGFEAETVTAIRVLAYQGVRIVNPVIEGTGAITTGFGSAIVAGSYTLDLSIENPRIVNWQPGGSDPVIALSSSVQEWAIIGGRVLNSGGDVGLSYGGSAKFTLDGLRLQAGASIAGGAGVVLTSSPEDSRSAILGLEVSGFPVYTRIAGVERTIGQGFVPGGLTVPGVFSVGKSVVSTIAGGIIALGSSSHIRLVGEGGVADNLDRITGGSEGDIVILRAGSNSVDITVRHNQGTDGSNILLNGAANFVLDHGRDKLVLICDSAGDWCEMGRGNNFT
;
A
#
# COMPACT_ATOMS: atom_id res chain seq x y z
N MET A 1 -22.32 26.26 48.73
CA MET A 1 -23.66 26.55 49.28
C MET A 1 -24.60 25.51 48.69
N SER A 2 -25.21 24.64 49.50
CA SER A 2 -26.10 23.58 48.97
C SER A 2 -27.41 24.21 48.47
N ILE A 3 -27.89 23.82 47.29
CA ILE A 3 -29.12 24.36 46.68
C ILE A 3 -30.39 23.78 47.34
N HIS A 4 -30.25 22.66 48.05
CA HIS A 4 -31.33 22.02 48.82
C HIS A 4 -31.00 22.03 50.31
N ILE A 5 -32.03 22.25 51.14
CA ILE A 5 -31.91 22.24 52.61
C ILE A 5 -31.75 20.80 53.14
N LYS A 6 -32.38 19.80 52.51
CA LYS A 6 -32.16 18.36 52.74
C LYS A 6 -32.21 17.59 51.40
N PRO A 7 -31.36 16.57 51.19
CA PRO A 7 -31.41 15.75 49.98
C PRO A 7 -32.65 14.84 49.98
N GLY A 8 -33.25 14.62 48.80
CA GLY A 8 -34.46 13.81 48.65
C GLY A 8 -34.31 12.39 49.25
N GLN A 9 -33.13 11.78 49.16
CA GLN A 9 -32.86 10.47 49.77
C GLN A 9 -33.08 10.43 51.29
N GLN A 10 -32.89 11.54 52.01
CA GLN A 10 -33.17 11.61 53.45
C GLN A 10 -34.65 11.92 53.74
N ILE A 11 -35.32 12.67 52.85
CA ILE A 11 -36.73 13.00 53.00
C ILE A 11 -37.60 11.76 52.77
N PHE A 12 -37.26 10.95 51.77
CA PHE A 12 -37.99 9.74 51.38
C PHE A 12 -37.45 8.45 52.02
N ALA A 13 -36.51 8.55 52.97
CA ALA A 13 -36.03 7.40 53.72
C ALA A 13 -37.16 6.81 54.59
N PRO A 14 -37.33 5.47 54.64
CA PRO A 14 -38.38 4.81 55.43
C PRO A 14 -38.12 4.83 56.94
N VAL A 15 -36.90 5.20 57.35
CA VAL A 15 -36.46 5.32 58.74
C VAL A 15 -35.70 6.63 58.95
N ASP A 16 -35.69 7.15 60.17
CA ASP A 16 -34.91 8.34 60.52
C ASP A 16 -33.43 8.02 60.80
N GLU A 17 -32.66 9.04 61.17
CA GLU A 17 -31.21 8.94 61.42
C GLU A 17 -30.84 8.04 62.61
N ASN A 18 -31.81 7.66 63.45
CA ASN A 18 -31.64 6.70 64.55
C ASN A 18 -32.14 5.30 64.19
N GLY A 19 -32.66 5.11 62.97
CA GLY A 19 -33.16 3.84 62.46
C GLY A 19 -34.63 3.56 62.77
N ASP A 20 -35.36 4.54 63.33
CA ASP A 20 -36.76 4.38 63.69
C ASP A 20 -37.67 4.60 62.47
N ALA A 21 -38.68 3.74 62.31
CA ALA A 21 -39.62 3.83 61.19
C ALA A 21 -40.34 5.18 61.19
N ARG A 22 -40.16 5.96 60.12
CA ARG A 22 -40.77 7.27 59.97
C ARG A 22 -41.66 7.30 58.72
N SER A 23 -42.76 8.03 58.81
CA SER A 23 -43.56 8.37 57.63
C SER A 23 -42.98 9.62 56.96
N VAL A 24 -43.10 9.69 55.64
CA VAL A 24 -42.62 10.85 54.87
C VAL A 24 -43.42 12.09 55.28
N SER A 25 -42.72 13.15 55.68
CA SER A 25 -43.35 14.42 56.01
C SER A 25 -43.75 15.17 54.75
N ASN A 26 -45.06 15.34 54.53
CA ASN A 26 -45.59 16.09 53.38
C ASN A 26 -45.05 17.52 53.31
N GLN A 27 -44.73 18.13 54.45
CA GLN A 27 -44.15 19.46 54.50
C GLN A 27 -42.69 19.48 54.02
N GLU A 28 -41.88 18.48 54.37
CA GLU A 28 -40.51 18.36 53.86
C GLU A 28 -40.50 18.07 52.35
N VAL A 29 -41.43 17.24 51.87
CA VAL A 29 -41.60 16.96 50.43
C VAL A 29 -41.99 18.22 49.68
N GLN A 30 -42.94 18.99 50.19
CA GLN A 30 -43.39 20.22 49.55
C GLN A 30 -42.25 21.25 49.43
N VAL A 31 -41.43 21.40 50.47
CA VAL A 31 -40.26 22.31 50.45
C VAL A 31 -39.25 21.84 49.40
N TRP A 32 -38.90 20.54 49.40
CA TRP A 32 -37.95 19.99 48.44
C TRP A 32 -38.46 20.07 46.99
N SER A 33 -39.73 19.78 46.73
CA SER A 33 -40.33 19.92 45.39
C SER A 33 -40.35 21.38 44.92
N THR A 34 -40.61 22.34 45.81
CA THR A 34 -40.55 23.78 45.49
C THR A 34 -39.12 24.22 45.12
N GLU A 35 -38.10 23.67 45.78
CA GLU A 35 -36.70 23.92 45.45
C GLU A 35 -36.33 23.36 44.08
N VAL A 36 -36.81 22.16 43.72
CA VAL A 36 -36.64 21.54 42.40
C VAL A 36 -37.34 22.35 41.31
N GLU A 37 -38.60 22.75 41.51
CA GLU A 37 -39.35 23.59 40.58
C GLU A 37 -38.68 24.95 40.38
N ARG A 38 -38.07 25.51 41.43
CA ARG A 38 -37.28 26.75 41.33
C ARG A 38 -36.01 26.57 40.50
N VAL A 39 -35.31 25.43 40.61
CA VAL A 39 -34.14 25.13 39.76
C VAL A 39 -34.54 24.96 38.31
N ILE A 40 -35.63 24.25 38.04
CA ILE A 40 -36.21 24.12 36.69
C ILE A 40 -36.60 25.51 36.18
N GLY A 41 -37.32 26.30 36.96
CA GLY A 41 -37.73 27.66 36.62
C GLY A 41 -36.56 28.59 36.32
N LEU A 42 -35.45 28.51 37.07
CA LEU A 42 -34.23 29.28 36.81
C LEU A 42 -33.55 28.89 35.49
N PHE A 43 -33.65 27.62 35.10
CA PHE A 43 -33.13 27.14 33.82
C PHE A 43 -33.99 27.65 32.65
N VAL A 44 -35.31 27.68 32.80
CA VAL A 44 -36.22 28.18 31.74
C VAL A 44 -36.32 29.71 31.69
N SER A 45 -36.04 30.42 32.80
CA SER A 45 -36.09 31.88 32.86
C SER A 45 -34.80 32.59 32.46
N SER A 46 -33.66 31.89 32.47
CA SER A 46 -32.33 32.49 32.29
C SER A 46 -31.38 31.69 31.40
N GLY A 47 -31.81 30.54 30.87
CA GLY A 47 -31.04 29.68 29.96
C GLY A 47 -31.08 30.15 28.50
N GLY A 48 -30.42 31.28 28.21
CA GLY A 48 -29.99 31.70 26.87
C GLY A 48 -31.07 32.26 25.95
N LEU A 49 -31.37 33.57 26.08
CA LEU A 49 -32.16 34.28 25.06
C LEU A 49 -31.38 34.32 23.74
N ILE A 50 -32.02 34.17 22.59
CA ILE A 50 -31.36 34.21 21.28
C ILE A 50 -31.97 35.33 20.45
N PHE A 51 -31.11 36.19 19.90
CA PHE A 51 -31.49 37.32 19.06
C PHE A 51 -30.79 37.24 17.71
N GLU A 52 -31.47 37.72 16.67
CA GLU A 52 -30.91 37.79 15.33
C GLU A 52 -29.87 38.92 15.23
N SER A 53 -30.14 40.10 15.79
CA SER A 53 -29.23 41.26 15.75
C SER A 53 -28.99 41.88 17.13
N LYS A 54 -27.86 42.59 17.30
CA LYS A 54 -27.57 43.34 18.53
C LYS A 54 -28.55 44.49 18.74
N ALA A 55 -29.06 45.09 17.67
CA ALA A 55 -30.09 46.12 17.77
C ALA A 55 -31.39 45.57 18.39
N SER A 56 -31.80 44.35 18.01
CA SER A 56 -32.97 43.68 18.59
C SER A 56 -32.75 43.36 20.07
N LEU A 57 -31.54 42.91 20.44
CA LEU A 57 -31.16 42.69 21.84
C LEU A 57 -31.20 44.00 22.66
N ASP A 58 -30.59 45.07 22.15
CA ASP A 58 -30.49 46.36 22.85
C ASP A 58 -31.86 47.03 23.04
N ALA A 59 -32.82 46.77 22.14
CA ALA A 59 -34.20 47.22 22.28
C ALA A 59 -34.98 46.45 23.37
N ASP A 60 -34.58 45.21 23.66
CA ASP A 60 -35.25 44.36 24.65
C ASP A 60 -34.53 44.43 26.01
N LEU A 61 -34.89 45.44 26.79
CA LEU A 61 -34.33 45.65 28.14
C LEU A 61 -35.21 45.07 29.25
N ALA A 62 -36.35 44.44 28.93
CA ALA A 62 -37.33 43.95 29.90
C ALA A 62 -36.92 42.65 30.61
N HIS A 63 -35.61 42.48 30.85
CA HIS A 63 -35.00 41.29 31.44
C HIS A 63 -34.32 41.64 32.76
N ALA A 64 -34.27 40.68 33.68
CA ALA A 64 -33.59 40.85 34.95
C ALA A 64 -32.09 41.11 34.75
N THR A 65 -31.45 41.80 35.71
CA THR A 65 -29.99 41.95 35.71
C THR A 65 -29.33 40.57 35.70
N ASN A 66 -28.22 40.44 34.99
CA ASN A 66 -27.47 39.21 34.75
C ASN A 66 -28.13 38.15 33.85
N SER A 67 -29.28 38.45 33.23
CA SER A 67 -29.81 37.60 32.15
C SER A 67 -28.78 37.47 31.03
N MET A 68 -28.71 36.28 30.41
CA MET A 68 -27.76 35.95 29.36
C MET A 68 -28.46 35.83 28.00
N ALA A 69 -27.87 36.40 26.96
CA ALA A 69 -28.41 36.37 25.60
C ALA A 69 -27.31 36.13 24.55
N TRP A 70 -27.64 35.49 23.44
CA TRP A 70 -26.76 35.23 22.31
C TRP A 70 -27.29 35.99 21.09
N VAL A 71 -26.41 36.68 20.36
CA VAL A 71 -26.72 37.31 19.07
C VAL A 71 -26.03 36.49 17.98
N LEU A 72 -26.77 35.92 17.03
CA LEU A 72 -26.25 34.91 16.09
C LEU A 72 -26.25 35.33 14.61
N GLY A 73 -26.95 36.40 14.22
CA GLY A 73 -27.22 36.73 12.81
C GLY A 73 -27.05 38.22 12.46
N ASP A 74 -26.31 38.99 13.26
CA ASP A 74 -26.08 40.41 13.00
C ASP A 74 -25.16 40.54 11.78
N ALA A 75 -25.51 41.44 10.86
CA ALA A 75 -24.73 41.71 9.65
C ALA A 75 -23.33 42.24 9.98
N THR A 76 -23.15 42.90 11.12
CA THR A 76 -21.84 43.28 11.63
C THR A 76 -21.30 42.15 12.50
N ALA A 77 -20.34 41.37 12.00
CA ALA A 77 -19.85 40.16 12.68
C ALA A 77 -19.41 40.39 14.14
N ALA A 78 -18.81 41.55 14.46
CA ALA A 78 -18.40 41.91 15.82
C ALA A 78 -19.56 41.97 16.84
N ASN A 79 -20.79 42.15 16.36
CA ASN A 79 -21.99 42.17 17.19
C ASN A 79 -22.50 40.76 17.53
N ASN A 80 -22.07 39.71 16.83
CA ASN A 80 -22.41 38.34 17.17
C ASN A 80 -21.60 37.89 18.39
N GLY A 81 -22.28 37.39 19.43
CA GLY A 81 -21.64 37.13 20.72
C GLY A 81 -22.62 36.81 21.84
N ILE A 82 -22.05 36.52 23.01
CA ILE A 82 -22.77 36.28 24.25
C ILE A 82 -22.80 37.58 25.05
N TYR A 83 -23.98 37.99 25.50
CA TYR A 83 -24.25 39.25 26.18
C TYR A 83 -24.92 39.01 27.54
N GLN A 84 -24.67 39.92 28.46
CA GLN A 84 -25.27 39.95 29.78
C GLN A 84 -26.02 41.26 30.02
N LYS A 85 -27.21 41.15 30.59
CA LYS A 85 -28.05 42.30 30.95
C LYS A 85 -27.49 43.02 32.16
N GLN A 86 -27.27 44.33 32.02
CA GLN A 86 -26.88 45.23 33.12
C GLN A 86 -28.05 46.13 33.51
N GLY A 87 -28.23 46.37 34.82
CA GLY A 87 -29.30 47.20 35.36
C GLY A 87 -30.66 46.49 35.45
N ALA A 88 -31.61 47.11 36.14
CA ALA A 88 -32.94 46.56 36.42
C ALA A 88 -33.77 46.36 35.14
N SER A 89 -34.73 45.42 35.18
CA SER A 89 -35.63 45.16 34.05
C SER A 89 -36.37 46.44 33.61
N GLY A 90 -36.41 46.68 32.30
CA GLY A 90 -36.99 47.87 31.68
C GLY A 90 -36.04 49.07 31.58
N ALA A 91 -34.81 48.97 32.08
CA ALA A 91 -33.78 50.02 31.99
C ALA A 91 -32.37 49.40 31.84
N GLY A 92 -31.32 50.21 31.64
CA GLY A 92 -29.93 49.72 31.54
C GLY A 92 -29.50 49.31 30.13
N SER A 93 -28.58 48.35 29.99
CA SER A 93 -27.99 47.95 28.70
C SER A 93 -27.58 46.49 28.67
N TRP A 94 -27.16 46.01 27.50
CA TRP A 94 -26.52 44.70 27.32
C TRP A 94 -25.02 44.87 27.11
N THR A 95 -24.22 44.11 27.84
CA THR A 95 -22.76 44.12 27.76
C THR A 95 -22.28 42.79 27.20
N ARG A 96 -21.40 42.82 26.19
CA ARG A 96 -20.80 41.62 25.60
C ARG A 96 -19.85 40.98 26.61
N LEU A 97 -19.98 39.68 26.82
CA LEU A 97 -19.13 38.91 27.73
C LEU A 97 -18.20 37.95 27.02
N ALA A 98 -18.61 37.35 25.90
CA ALA A 98 -17.82 36.37 25.18
C ALA A 98 -18.20 36.28 23.70
N ASP A 99 -17.36 35.63 22.91
CA ASP A 99 -17.69 35.19 21.57
C ASP A 99 -18.64 33.98 21.60
N LEU A 100 -19.28 33.69 20.48
CA LEU A 100 -20.09 32.48 20.34
C LEU A 100 -19.19 31.25 20.29
N PRO A 101 -19.59 30.11 20.89
CA PRO A 101 -18.77 28.91 20.97
C PRO A 101 -18.80 28.11 19.66
N TYR A 102 -18.38 28.71 18.54
CA TYR A 102 -18.16 28.02 17.29
C TYR A 102 -16.68 27.69 17.13
N SER A 103 -16.33 26.42 17.31
CA SER A 103 -14.94 26.00 17.15
C SER A 103 -14.54 25.88 15.67
N PHE A 104 -15.50 25.64 14.76
CA PHE A 104 -15.25 25.44 13.33
C PHE A 104 -16.38 26.00 12.44
N ILE A 105 -16.02 26.65 11.34
CA ILE A 105 -16.92 27.11 10.29
C ILE A 105 -16.49 26.46 8.97
N ILE A 106 -17.42 25.79 8.28
CA ILE A 106 -17.15 25.23 6.95
C ILE A 106 -17.51 26.29 5.91
N ALA A 107 -16.55 26.64 5.07
CA ALA A 107 -16.70 27.53 3.94
C ALA A 107 -16.63 26.74 2.63
N SER A 108 -17.51 27.09 1.70
CA SER A 108 -17.57 26.49 0.37
C SER A 108 -17.17 27.49 -0.70
N ASP A 109 -16.05 27.22 -1.38
CA ASP A 109 -15.72 27.81 -2.68
C ASP A 109 -16.33 26.93 -3.79
N ALA A 110 -17.40 27.44 -4.41
CA ALA A 110 -18.09 26.76 -5.50
C ALA A 110 -17.61 27.23 -6.90
N GLY A 111 -16.50 27.97 -6.97
CA GLY A 111 -15.98 28.52 -8.23
C GLY A 111 -16.69 29.81 -8.68
N ALA A 112 -17.38 30.51 -7.79
CA ALA A 112 -18.05 31.77 -8.11
C ALA A 112 -17.07 32.96 -8.30
N GLY A 113 -15.85 32.83 -7.79
CA GLY A 113 -14.76 33.80 -7.94
C GLY A 113 -13.78 33.46 -9.07
N THR A 114 -12.56 34.00 -8.98
CA THR A 114 -11.42 33.58 -9.83
C THR A 114 -10.40 32.83 -8.95
N PRO A 115 -9.45 32.07 -9.54
CA PRO A 115 -8.42 31.37 -8.75
C PRO A 115 -7.57 32.26 -7.84
N ASN A 116 -7.52 33.58 -8.10
CA ASN A 116 -6.77 34.56 -7.29
C ASN A 116 -7.69 35.49 -6.47
N ALA A 117 -9.01 35.41 -6.66
CA ALA A 117 -10.01 36.19 -5.94
C ALA A 117 -11.23 35.31 -5.65
N ILE A 118 -11.12 34.54 -4.57
CA ILE A 118 -12.06 33.49 -4.18
C ILE A 118 -13.30 34.12 -3.56
N ILE A 119 -14.47 33.59 -3.92
CA ILE A 119 -15.75 33.96 -3.31
C ILE A 119 -16.31 32.69 -2.66
N ALA A 120 -16.36 32.71 -1.33
CA ALA A 120 -16.79 31.57 -0.53
C ALA A 120 -18.07 31.88 0.25
N THR A 121 -18.87 30.85 0.50
CA THR A 121 -20.10 30.94 1.27
C THR A 121 -20.01 30.08 2.54
N THR A 122 -20.59 30.57 3.64
CA THR A 122 -20.69 29.84 4.91
C THR A 122 -22.12 29.90 5.42
N ALA A 123 -22.57 28.88 6.14
CA ALA A 123 -23.93 28.84 6.71
C ALA A 123 -24.15 29.85 7.85
N ILE A 124 -23.05 30.34 8.45
CA ILE A 124 -23.04 31.31 9.56
C ILE A 124 -21.97 32.38 9.32
N PRO A 125 -22.12 33.61 9.84
CA PRO A 125 -21.12 34.66 9.68
C PRO A 125 -19.74 34.22 10.18
N VAL A 126 -18.70 34.57 9.42
CA VAL A 126 -17.31 34.36 9.86
C VAL A 126 -16.93 35.36 10.95
N SER A 127 -16.05 34.95 11.86
CA SER A 127 -15.51 35.80 12.92
C SER A 127 -14.04 35.48 13.19
N GLU A 128 -13.32 36.38 13.86
CA GLU A 128 -11.91 36.17 14.22
C GLU A 128 -11.72 35.05 15.26
N SER A 129 -12.79 34.63 15.94
CA SER A 129 -12.75 33.66 17.03
C SER A 129 -13.04 32.22 16.60
N ALA A 130 -13.21 31.96 15.30
CA ALA A 130 -13.53 30.65 14.76
C ALA A 130 -12.52 30.19 13.70
N LEU A 131 -12.16 28.91 13.73
CA LEU A 131 -11.37 28.28 12.68
C LEU A 131 -12.27 28.02 11.46
N ILE A 132 -11.84 28.43 10.28
CA ILE A 132 -12.58 28.27 9.02
C ILE A 132 -11.87 27.19 8.20
N LEU A 133 -12.63 26.21 7.74
CA LEU A 133 -12.19 25.19 6.79
C LEU A 133 -12.75 25.56 5.41
N LEU A 134 -11.87 25.90 4.46
CA LEU A 134 -12.22 26.40 3.13
C LEU A 134 -11.68 25.44 2.06
N ASN A 135 -12.54 24.85 1.24
CA ASN A 135 -12.08 24.14 0.05
C ASN A 135 -11.60 25.13 -1.04
N ILE A 136 -10.68 24.70 -1.90
CA ILE A 136 -10.20 25.45 -3.06
C ILE A 136 -10.72 24.80 -4.33
N ALA A 137 -11.52 25.54 -5.12
CA ALA A 137 -12.08 25.02 -6.36
C ALA A 137 -11.02 24.91 -7.47
N ASP A 138 -10.23 25.96 -7.67
CA ASP A 138 -9.24 26.06 -8.75
C ASP A 138 -7.86 26.45 -8.24
N THR A 139 -6.81 25.90 -8.85
CA THR A 139 -5.41 26.22 -8.49
C THR A 139 -5.10 27.69 -8.78
N ASN A 140 -4.54 28.42 -7.80
CA ASN A 140 -4.23 29.83 -7.98
C ASN A 140 -3.06 30.02 -8.97
N THR A 141 -3.14 31.06 -9.80
CA THR A 141 -2.16 31.33 -10.87
C THR A 141 -1.32 32.58 -10.61
N GLY A 142 -1.63 33.33 -9.56
CA GLY A 142 -0.97 34.58 -9.20
C GLY A 142 -0.96 34.83 -7.69
N SER A 143 -0.31 35.93 -7.29
CA SER A 143 -0.18 36.39 -5.91
C SER A 143 -0.29 37.92 -5.86
N PRO A 144 -0.98 38.53 -4.89
CA PRO A 144 -1.66 37.91 -3.74
C PRO A 144 -3.00 37.26 -4.10
N VAL A 145 -3.42 36.26 -3.30
CA VAL A 145 -4.76 35.66 -3.38
C VAL A 145 -5.66 36.28 -2.31
N THR A 146 -6.95 36.46 -2.63
CA THR A 146 -7.95 36.97 -1.69
C THR A 146 -9.14 36.02 -1.56
N VAL A 147 -9.85 36.08 -0.43
CA VAL A 147 -11.13 35.41 -0.21
C VAL A 147 -12.17 36.37 0.37
N ALA A 148 -13.38 36.36 -0.17
CA ALA A 148 -14.54 37.07 0.39
C ALA A 148 -15.60 36.06 0.87
N PHE A 149 -16.00 36.15 2.14
CA PHE A 149 -17.04 35.29 2.72
C PHE A 149 -18.40 35.99 2.72
N ASN A 150 -19.45 35.33 2.23
CA ASN A 150 -20.85 35.80 2.25
C ASN A 150 -21.05 37.21 1.68
N GLY A 151 -20.29 37.60 0.65
CA GLY A 151 -20.36 38.94 0.06
C GLY A 151 -19.72 40.05 0.91
N GLY A 152 -18.99 39.70 1.96
CA GLY A 152 -18.20 40.64 2.77
C GLY A 152 -16.96 41.18 2.06
N ALA A 153 -16.16 41.96 2.78
CA ALA A 153 -14.91 42.51 2.26
C ALA A 153 -13.90 41.39 1.90
N ALA A 154 -13.13 41.60 0.83
CA ALA A 154 -12.08 40.68 0.44
C ALA A 154 -10.93 40.69 1.46
N LEU A 155 -10.60 39.52 2.00
CA LEU A 155 -9.50 39.28 2.93
C LEU A 155 -8.31 38.72 2.16
N ALA A 156 -7.11 39.26 2.38
CA ALA A 156 -5.90 38.69 1.80
C ALA A 156 -5.57 37.35 2.45
N ILE A 157 -5.38 36.29 1.66
CA ILE A 157 -4.95 35.00 2.19
C ILE A 157 -3.46 35.08 2.51
N LYS A 158 -3.13 34.83 3.76
CA LYS A 158 -1.77 34.90 4.29
C LYS A 158 -1.39 33.58 4.94
N THR A 159 -0.15 33.15 4.74
CA THR A 159 0.42 32.02 5.49
C THR A 159 0.40 32.32 6.99
N ASN A 160 0.60 31.31 7.84
CA ASN A 160 0.73 31.55 9.27
C ASN A 160 1.88 32.54 9.57
N SER A 161 2.95 32.55 8.81
CA SER A 161 4.08 33.49 8.90
C SER A 161 3.76 34.92 8.40
N GLY A 162 2.62 35.14 7.74
CA GLY A 162 2.17 36.47 7.26
C GLY A 162 2.51 36.78 5.80
N GLU A 163 3.10 35.83 5.08
CA GLU A 163 3.47 35.96 3.67
C GLU A 163 2.27 35.76 2.74
N ASN A 164 2.34 36.34 1.54
CA ASN A 164 1.35 36.03 0.50
C ASN A 164 1.54 34.59 0.02
N VAL A 165 0.45 33.89 -0.27
CA VAL A 165 0.54 32.60 -0.95
C VAL A 165 1.08 32.82 -2.38
N SER A 166 2.07 32.03 -2.78
CA SER A 166 2.67 32.09 -4.12
C SER A 166 1.72 31.57 -5.20
N ALA A 167 1.97 31.90 -6.46
CA ALA A 167 1.29 31.24 -7.57
C ALA A 167 1.47 29.72 -7.46
N GLY A 168 0.39 28.95 -7.63
CA GLY A 168 0.36 27.49 -7.46
C GLY A 168 0.39 26.99 -6.02
N GLY A 169 0.41 27.88 -5.02
CA GLY A 169 0.44 27.51 -3.60
C GLY A 169 -0.88 26.98 -3.05
N LEU A 170 -2.01 27.36 -3.66
CA LEU A 170 -3.33 26.80 -3.39
C LEU A 170 -3.71 25.88 -4.55
N VAL A 171 -3.82 24.59 -4.30
CA VAL A 171 -4.10 23.57 -5.34
C VAL A 171 -5.58 23.21 -5.34
N SER A 172 -6.17 23.00 -6.52
CA SER A 172 -7.56 22.52 -6.66
C SER A 172 -7.81 21.26 -5.82
N GLY A 173 -8.90 21.26 -5.06
CA GLY A 173 -9.26 20.18 -4.14
C GLY A 173 -8.61 20.27 -2.74
N MET A 174 -7.71 21.22 -2.51
CA MET A 174 -7.11 21.47 -1.19
C MET A 174 -8.15 22.02 -0.21
N VAL A 175 -7.98 21.73 1.09
CA VAL A 175 -8.77 22.33 2.16
C VAL A 175 -7.85 23.15 3.06
N LEU A 176 -8.06 24.45 3.05
CA LEU A 176 -7.36 25.41 3.89
C LEU A 176 -7.97 25.43 5.29
N MET A 177 -7.14 25.53 6.31
CA MET A 177 -7.58 25.85 7.67
C MET A 177 -7.02 27.22 8.02
N GLY A 178 -7.86 28.16 8.45
CA GLY A 178 -7.40 29.51 8.81
C GLY A 178 -8.38 30.29 9.66
N ILE A 179 -7.95 31.44 10.17
CA ILE A 179 -8.78 32.36 10.96
C ILE A 179 -8.81 33.73 10.28
N VAL A 180 -9.90 34.48 10.48
CA VAL A 180 -9.91 35.90 10.11
C VAL A 180 -9.05 36.67 11.12
N SER A 181 -8.20 37.56 10.64
CA SER A 181 -7.38 38.45 11.46
C SER A 181 -7.28 39.81 10.77
N GLY A 182 -8.08 40.77 11.24
CA GLY A 182 -8.22 42.08 10.60
C GLY A 182 -8.67 41.96 9.14
N SER A 183 -7.87 42.46 8.21
CA SER A 183 -8.13 42.39 6.76
C SER A 183 -7.52 41.15 6.08
N THR A 184 -7.16 40.12 6.85
CA THR A 184 -6.49 38.90 6.34
C THR A 184 -7.22 37.63 6.75
N PHE A 185 -7.12 36.61 5.90
CA PHE A 185 -7.44 35.23 6.25
C PHE A 185 -6.11 34.52 6.48
N ARG A 186 -5.74 34.34 7.75
CA ARG A 186 -4.44 33.80 8.16
C ARG A 186 -4.54 32.30 8.35
N LEU A 187 -3.78 31.56 7.55
CA LEU A 187 -3.77 30.11 7.58
C LEU A 187 -3.19 29.59 8.91
N ALA A 188 -3.74 28.49 9.41
CA ALA A 188 -3.27 27.78 10.59
C ALA A 188 -1.99 26.98 10.29
N SER A 189 -1.79 26.62 9.03
CA SER A 189 -0.55 26.08 8.48
C SER A 189 0.20 27.17 7.71
N ASP A 190 1.53 27.10 7.71
CA ASP A 190 2.32 27.70 6.64
C ASP A 190 2.19 26.82 5.41
N GLU A 191 1.07 26.97 4.69
CA GLU A 191 0.93 26.33 3.39
C GLU A 191 2.05 26.81 2.47
N ALA A 192 2.79 25.82 1.97
CA ALA A 192 3.95 25.94 1.10
C ALA A 192 5.31 26.29 1.75
N ILE A 193 5.54 26.02 3.04
CA ILE A 193 6.90 26.12 3.63
C ILE A 193 7.54 24.78 3.99
N ALA A 194 6.82 23.66 4.11
CA ALA A 194 7.51 22.36 4.25
C ALA A 194 8.23 21.97 2.95
N SER A 195 7.57 22.02 1.78
CA SER A 195 8.21 21.62 0.51
C SER A 195 9.16 22.67 -0.06
N LEU A 196 8.85 23.98 0.09
CA LEU A 196 9.70 25.06 -0.44
C LEU A 196 10.78 25.52 0.55
N VAL A 197 10.63 25.38 1.87
CA VAL A 197 11.78 25.63 2.78
C VAL A 197 12.66 24.40 2.86
N TYR A 198 12.20 23.16 2.65
CA TYR A 198 13.16 22.11 2.34
C TYR A 198 13.83 22.34 0.98
N ALA A 199 13.09 22.65 -0.10
CA ALA A 199 13.75 22.92 -1.39
C ALA A 199 14.68 24.15 -1.35
N ALA A 200 14.28 25.26 -0.72
CA ALA A 200 15.08 26.49 -0.65
C ALA A 200 16.12 26.47 0.48
N ARG A 201 15.93 25.73 1.59
CA ARG A 201 16.99 25.45 2.56
C ARG A 201 17.98 24.47 1.97
N ASP A 202 17.55 23.40 1.32
CA ASP A 202 18.46 22.45 0.69
C ASP A 202 19.19 23.10 -0.49
N GLU A 203 18.59 24.06 -1.20
CA GLU A 203 19.25 24.85 -2.24
C GLU A 203 20.13 25.97 -1.65
N ALA A 204 19.75 26.62 -0.55
CA ALA A 204 20.59 27.60 0.15
C ALA A 204 21.72 26.97 0.98
N GLU A 205 21.52 25.81 1.60
CA GLU A 205 22.54 24.94 2.18
C GLU A 205 23.41 24.39 1.06
N ALA A 206 22.88 23.94 -0.08
CA ALA A 206 23.72 23.53 -1.21
C ALA A 206 24.53 24.68 -1.81
N GLN A 207 24.03 25.93 -1.78
CA GLN A 207 24.77 27.12 -2.24
C GLN A 207 25.74 27.65 -1.18
N ALA A 208 25.41 27.59 0.11
CA ALA A 208 26.30 27.93 1.21
C ALA A 208 27.40 26.88 1.37
N ASP A 209 27.06 25.59 1.27
CA ASP A 209 27.98 24.46 1.18
C ASP A 209 28.75 24.50 -0.12
N ARG A 210 28.20 24.92 -1.28
CA ARG A 210 29.02 25.18 -2.48
C ARG A 210 29.96 26.36 -2.30
N ALA A 211 29.54 27.46 -1.69
CA ALA A 211 30.38 28.63 -1.48
C ALA A 211 31.48 28.36 -0.44
N GLN A 212 31.15 27.64 0.62
CA GLN A 212 32.07 27.16 1.65
C GLN A 212 32.95 26.03 1.11
N LEU A 213 32.44 25.09 0.33
CA LEU A 213 33.22 24.08 -0.41
C LEU A 213 34.09 24.73 -1.47
N ILE A 214 33.68 25.80 -2.16
CA ILE A 214 34.54 26.54 -3.10
C ILE A 214 35.62 27.29 -2.31
N ALA A 215 35.30 27.92 -1.19
CA ALA A 215 36.28 28.57 -0.32
C ALA A 215 37.26 27.56 0.31
N ASP A 216 36.76 26.41 0.77
CA ASP A 216 37.51 25.29 1.33
C ASP A 216 38.23 24.48 0.26
N THR A 217 37.73 24.43 -0.99
CA THR A 217 38.40 23.83 -2.15
C THR A 217 39.49 24.75 -2.66
N VAL A 218 39.29 26.07 -2.68
CA VAL A 218 40.35 27.03 -2.98
C VAL A 218 41.41 27.04 -1.87
N ALA A 219 41.00 26.89 -0.61
CA ALA A 219 41.91 26.73 0.53
C ALA A 219 42.62 25.37 0.53
N ALA A 220 41.94 24.26 0.19
CA ALA A 220 42.49 22.90 0.12
C ALA A 220 43.37 22.69 -1.12
N LEU A 221 43.02 23.28 -2.27
CA LEU A 221 43.89 23.40 -3.46
C LEU A 221 45.21 24.10 -3.11
N SER A 222 45.19 24.99 -2.10
CA SER A 222 46.38 25.70 -1.62
C SER A 222 47.07 25.04 -0.41
N ALA A 223 46.49 24.00 0.22
CA ALA A 223 46.95 23.51 1.52
C ALA A 223 46.63 22.02 1.86
N GLY A 224 46.89 21.04 0.98
CA GLY A 224 46.99 19.63 1.40
C GLY A 224 46.92 18.59 0.25
N PRO A 225 47.60 17.43 0.36
CA PRO A 225 47.73 16.46 -0.72
C PRO A 225 46.49 15.55 -0.82
N GLY A 226 46.07 15.14 -2.03
CA GLY A 226 45.33 13.88 -2.14
C GLY A 226 44.36 13.62 -3.31
N PHE A 227 44.41 14.34 -4.42
CA PHE A 227 43.71 13.92 -5.64
C PHE A 227 44.65 14.00 -6.83
N VAL A 228 44.41 13.18 -7.85
CA VAL A 228 45.10 13.27 -9.13
C VAL A 228 44.07 13.70 -10.15
N SER A 229 44.22 14.91 -10.67
CA SER A 229 43.44 15.33 -11.83
C SER A 229 43.96 14.58 -13.05
N VAL A 230 43.05 14.06 -13.90
CA VAL A 230 43.45 13.49 -15.20
C VAL A 230 44.24 14.52 -16.03
N ALA A 231 44.02 15.82 -15.82
CA ALA A 231 44.78 16.89 -16.48
C ALA A 231 46.18 17.15 -15.89
N GLU A 232 46.46 16.66 -14.68
CA GLU A 232 47.74 16.85 -13.98
C GLU A 232 48.68 15.65 -14.08
N VAL A 233 48.23 14.52 -14.64
CA VAL A 233 49.11 13.41 -15.01
C VAL A 233 50.08 13.94 -16.07
N PRO A 234 51.41 13.87 -15.85
CA PRO A 234 52.38 14.52 -16.73
C PRO A 234 52.43 13.81 -18.07
N PHE A 235 51.57 14.25 -18.99
CA PHE A 235 51.71 13.93 -20.39
C PHE A 235 52.80 14.85 -20.96
N SER A 236 53.96 14.28 -21.24
CA SER A 236 54.94 14.90 -22.12
C SER A 236 54.34 14.98 -23.53
N ALA A 237 53.65 16.07 -23.87
CA ALA A 237 53.55 16.47 -25.28
C ALA A 237 53.29 17.97 -25.44
N THR A 238 54.06 18.55 -26.35
CA THR A 238 53.94 19.90 -26.89
C THR A 238 52.56 20.21 -27.50
N PRO A 239 52.18 21.49 -27.63
CA PRO A 239 50.78 21.94 -27.75
C PRO A 239 50.11 21.84 -29.14
N SER A 240 50.39 20.85 -29.99
CA SER A 240 49.91 20.87 -31.39
C SER A 240 49.05 19.71 -31.88
N GLU A 241 48.55 18.80 -31.05
CA GLU A 241 47.70 17.70 -31.53
C GLU A 241 46.45 17.52 -30.67
N VAL A 242 45.29 17.49 -31.33
CA VAL A 242 44.03 17.01 -30.73
C VAL A 242 44.26 15.56 -30.34
N GLN A 243 44.23 15.24 -29.04
CA GLN A 243 44.45 13.88 -28.54
C GLN A 243 43.47 12.90 -29.18
N THR A 244 43.99 11.76 -29.66
CA THR A 244 43.14 10.67 -30.15
C THR A 244 42.38 10.01 -28.99
N PRO A 245 41.24 9.33 -29.26
CA PRO A 245 40.53 8.58 -28.23
C PRO A 245 41.43 7.58 -27.47
N ALA A 246 42.34 6.90 -28.16
CA ALA A 246 43.33 6.00 -27.56
C ALA A 246 44.28 6.69 -26.57
N GLN A 247 44.78 7.87 -26.93
CA GLN A 247 45.65 8.67 -26.06
C GLN A 247 44.90 9.17 -24.82
N ARG A 248 43.64 9.61 -24.98
CA ARG A 248 42.78 10.02 -23.85
C ARG A 248 42.51 8.87 -22.89
N ARG A 249 42.12 7.71 -23.43
CA ARG A 249 41.91 6.48 -22.64
C ARG A 249 43.17 6.08 -21.88
N ALA A 250 44.34 6.15 -22.50
CA ALA A 250 45.60 5.80 -21.84
C ALA A 250 45.92 6.73 -20.67
N ALA A 251 45.81 8.04 -20.86
CA ALA A 251 46.02 9.01 -19.79
C ALA A 251 45.03 8.81 -18.62
N MET A 252 43.77 8.52 -18.92
CA MET A 252 42.76 8.21 -17.90
C MET A 252 43.08 6.92 -17.15
N GLN A 253 43.47 5.86 -17.86
CA GLN A 253 43.82 4.59 -17.24
C GLN A 253 45.03 4.76 -16.30
N ASP A 254 46.08 5.44 -16.76
CA ASP A 254 47.28 5.67 -15.95
C ASP A 254 46.93 6.47 -14.67
N ALA A 255 46.01 7.43 -14.76
CA ALA A 255 45.49 8.16 -13.61
C ALA A 255 44.79 7.24 -12.60
N ILE A 256 43.91 6.36 -13.09
CA ILE A 256 43.16 5.39 -12.29
C ILE A 256 44.10 4.42 -11.58
N ASP A 257 45.05 3.83 -12.33
CA ASP A 257 46.01 2.87 -11.81
C ASP A 257 46.88 3.50 -10.72
N TYR A 258 47.41 4.70 -10.98
CA TYR A 258 48.24 5.42 -10.03
C TYR A 258 47.46 5.81 -8.77
N ALA A 259 46.27 6.39 -8.92
CA ALA A 259 45.46 6.83 -7.80
C ALA A 259 45.04 5.66 -6.91
N ALA A 260 44.65 4.52 -7.50
CA ALA A 260 44.31 3.32 -6.75
C ALA A 260 45.50 2.82 -5.90
N LEU A 261 46.70 2.77 -6.48
CA LEU A 261 47.92 2.38 -5.75
C LEU A 261 48.30 3.37 -4.64
N ALA A 262 48.06 4.67 -4.89
CA ALA A 262 48.41 5.74 -3.95
C ALA A 262 47.32 6.01 -2.90
N GLY A 263 46.16 5.34 -2.98
CA GLY A 263 45.00 5.59 -2.11
C GLY A 263 44.36 6.96 -2.34
N LEU A 264 44.46 7.48 -3.56
CA LEU A 264 43.95 8.79 -3.97
C LEU A 264 42.67 8.67 -4.80
N GLU A 265 41.98 9.78 -4.98
CA GLU A 265 40.83 9.90 -5.89
C GLU A 265 41.26 10.49 -7.23
N VAL A 266 40.78 9.89 -8.32
CA VAL A 266 40.87 10.46 -9.67
C VAL A 266 39.72 11.41 -9.87
N ARG A 267 40.03 12.65 -10.25
CA ARG A 267 39.03 13.61 -10.69
C ARG A 267 39.09 13.82 -12.20
N ILE A 268 38.00 13.46 -12.88
CA ILE A 268 37.83 13.66 -14.31
C ILE A 268 37.22 15.06 -14.52
N PRO A 269 37.90 15.96 -15.26
CA PRO A 269 37.39 17.32 -15.46
C PRO A 269 36.09 17.36 -16.27
N LEU A 270 35.47 18.55 -16.28
CA LEU A 270 34.34 18.83 -17.16
C LEU A 270 34.70 18.58 -18.64
N GLY A 271 33.72 18.14 -19.42
CA GLY A 271 33.85 17.87 -20.84
C GLY A 271 33.43 16.46 -21.23
N THR A 272 33.42 16.23 -22.56
CA THR A 272 33.20 14.92 -23.16
C THR A 272 34.54 14.30 -23.53
N TRP A 273 34.84 13.18 -22.91
CA TRP A 273 36.08 12.45 -23.06
C TRP A 273 35.84 11.19 -23.85
N THR A 274 36.16 11.25 -25.14
CA THR A 274 36.03 10.09 -26.01
C THR A 274 37.18 9.11 -25.78
N ILE A 275 36.87 7.85 -25.50
CA ILE A 275 37.79 6.73 -25.29
C ILE A 275 37.58 5.66 -26.36
N ASP A 276 38.61 4.91 -26.74
CA ASP A 276 38.54 3.88 -27.81
C ASP A 276 38.22 2.47 -27.31
N ARG A 277 38.18 2.26 -25.98
CA ARG A 277 37.89 0.99 -25.29
C ARG A 277 37.62 1.24 -23.81
N ASP A 278 37.28 0.18 -23.10
CA ASP A 278 36.98 0.18 -21.67
C ASP A 278 38.08 0.80 -20.79
N LEU A 279 37.64 1.46 -19.71
CA LEU A 279 38.47 1.81 -18.55
C LEU A 279 38.34 0.71 -17.49
N VAL A 280 39.47 0.28 -16.92
CA VAL A 280 39.47 -0.73 -15.87
C VAL A 280 39.68 -0.11 -14.49
N TRP A 281 38.92 -0.55 -13.49
CA TRP A 281 39.16 -0.19 -12.09
C TRP A 281 39.86 -1.33 -11.32
N HIS A 282 40.54 -0.95 -10.24
CA HIS A 282 41.22 -1.83 -9.28
C HIS A 282 40.62 -1.71 -7.89
N SER A 283 41.01 -2.58 -6.97
CA SER A 283 40.69 -2.41 -5.54
C SER A 283 41.09 -1.03 -5.04
N GLY A 284 40.19 -0.36 -4.32
CA GLY A 284 40.41 0.98 -3.79
C GLY A 284 40.22 2.12 -4.79
N SER A 285 39.87 1.84 -6.05
CA SER A 285 39.69 2.90 -7.06
C SER A 285 38.57 3.85 -6.65
N ARG A 286 38.87 5.15 -6.68
CA ARG A 286 37.91 6.23 -6.45
C ARG A 286 37.94 7.15 -7.66
N ILE A 287 36.86 7.16 -8.43
CA ILE A 287 36.77 7.87 -9.70
C ILE A 287 35.59 8.83 -9.61
N SER A 288 35.84 10.13 -9.75
CA SER A 288 34.80 11.15 -9.73
C SER A 288 34.85 12.05 -10.94
N GLY A 289 33.68 12.31 -11.54
CA GLY A 289 33.50 13.48 -12.39
C GLY A 289 33.20 14.73 -11.56
N TYR A 290 33.02 15.85 -12.26
CA TYR A 290 32.58 17.09 -11.61
C TYR A 290 31.08 17.05 -11.29
N ASP A 291 30.29 16.61 -12.27
CA ASP A 291 28.85 16.38 -12.17
C ASP A 291 28.42 15.45 -13.32
N ARG A 292 27.36 14.66 -13.14
CA ARG A 292 26.88 13.73 -14.18
C ARG A 292 26.51 14.43 -15.47
N ASP A 293 26.06 15.68 -15.44
CA ASP A 293 25.67 16.43 -16.65
C ASP A 293 26.84 17.20 -17.28
N LEU A 294 28.02 17.23 -16.63
CA LEU A 294 29.18 18.02 -17.05
C LEU A 294 30.41 17.18 -17.41
N THR A 295 30.56 16.01 -16.80
CA THR A 295 31.66 15.08 -17.10
C THR A 295 31.10 13.85 -17.79
N ILE A 296 31.44 13.66 -19.07
CA ILE A 296 30.92 12.58 -19.90
C ILE A 296 32.08 11.72 -20.39
N ILE A 297 32.11 10.45 -20.03
CA ILE A 297 32.95 9.44 -20.67
C ILE A 297 32.16 8.86 -21.83
N LYS A 298 32.68 9.00 -23.04
CA LYS A 298 32.00 8.56 -24.26
C LYS A 298 32.83 7.54 -25.01
N LEU A 299 32.25 6.43 -25.44
CA LEU A 299 32.97 5.45 -26.25
C LEU A 299 33.01 5.91 -27.71
N ASP A 300 34.17 5.78 -28.37
CA ASP A 300 34.35 6.12 -29.78
C ASP A 300 33.64 5.11 -30.68
N LEU A 301 33.24 5.54 -31.88
CA LEU A 301 32.61 4.67 -32.87
C LEU A 301 33.54 3.57 -33.38
N THR A 302 34.86 3.73 -33.25
CA THR A 302 35.83 2.68 -33.59
C THR A 302 36.02 1.63 -32.50
N ALA A 303 35.45 1.82 -31.31
CA ALA A 303 35.58 0.87 -30.22
C ALA A 303 34.81 -0.42 -30.51
N ASP A 304 35.36 -1.56 -30.08
CA ASP A 304 34.71 -2.86 -30.22
C ASP A 304 33.33 -2.85 -29.51
N ILE A 305 32.38 -3.57 -30.10
CA ILE A 305 30.98 -3.59 -29.62
C ILE A 305 30.83 -4.18 -28.20
N GLU A 306 31.78 -5.02 -27.80
CA GLU A 306 31.82 -5.65 -26.48
C GLU A 306 32.46 -4.76 -25.40
N CYS A 307 33.03 -3.61 -25.78
CA CYS A 307 33.63 -2.69 -24.81
C CYS A 307 32.57 -2.13 -23.85
N ALA A 308 32.89 -2.25 -22.56
CA ALA A 308 32.19 -1.56 -21.50
C ALA A 308 32.73 -0.12 -21.34
N GLY A 309 32.05 0.71 -20.54
CA GLY A 309 32.62 1.98 -20.09
C GLY A 309 33.61 1.76 -18.96
N PHE A 310 33.13 1.15 -17.86
CA PHE A 310 33.93 0.73 -16.72
C PHE A 310 33.70 -0.74 -16.34
N ARG A 311 34.77 -1.43 -15.98
CA ARG A 311 34.73 -2.79 -15.41
C ARG A 311 35.96 -3.08 -14.55
N PRO A 312 35.97 -4.11 -13.70
CA PRO A 312 37.19 -4.46 -12.98
C PRO A 312 38.26 -5.09 -13.86
N ASN A 313 39.51 -4.88 -13.47
CA ASN A 313 40.66 -5.52 -14.09
C ASN A 313 40.73 -7.04 -13.82
N LEU A 314 40.15 -7.51 -12.70
CA LEU A 314 40.06 -8.92 -12.31
C LEU A 314 38.62 -9.32 -12.01
N ARG A 315 38.27 -10.57 -12.33
CA ARG A 315 36.92 -11.13 -12.19
C ARG A 315 36.86 -12.35 -11.26
N ASP A 316 37.82 -12.45 -10.34
CA ASP A 316 37.98 -13.58 -9.40
C ASP A 316 37.40 -13.25 -8.00
N SER A 317 36.68 -12.14 -7.89
CA SER A 317 36.13 -11.56 -6.64
C SER A 317 37.14 -11.01 -5.64
N SER A 318 38.39 -10.77 -6.07
CA SER A 318 39.42 -10.09 -5.29
C SER A 318 39.27 -8.56 -5.27
N ILE A 319 38.57 -7.98 -6.25
CA ILE A 319 38.40 -6.53 -6.36
C ILE A 319 37.44 -6.02 -5.30
N THR A 320 37.88 -5.02 -4.52
CA THR A 320 37.11 -4.50 -3.38
C THR A 320 37.25 -3.00 -3.18
N GLY A 321 36.20 -2.35 -2.68
CA GLY A 321 36.25 -0.96 -2.20
C GLY A 321 36.37 0.05 -3.33
N CYS A 322 35.48 -0.03 -4.30
CA CYS A 322 35.51 0.80 -5.51
C CYS A 322 34.39 1.85 -5.48
N VAL A 323 34.68 3.05 -5.97
CA VAL A 323 33.72 4.16 -6.09
C VAL A 323 33.78 4.75 -7.49
N ILE A 324 32.62 4.86 -8.15
CA ILE A 324 32.43 5.77 -9.30
C ILE A 324 31.30 6.74 -8.96
N GLN A 325 31.54 8.04 -9.16
CA GLN A 325 30.54 9.05 -8.87
C GLN A 325 30.55 10.26 -9.82
N ASN A 326 29.40 10.94 -9.91
CA ASN A 326 29.24 12.27 -10.51
C ASN A 326 29.69 12.37 -11.97
N LEU A 327 29.36 11.38 -12.81
CA LEU A 327 29.69 11.39 -14.24
C LEU A 327 28.63 10.68 -15.09
N THR A 328 28.64 10.96 -16.39
CA THR A 328 27.92 10.18 -17.40
C THR A 328 28.87 9.17 -18.06
N VAL A 329 28.36 7.95 -18.32
CA VAL A 329 28.96 6.99 -19.25
C VAL A 329 28.01 6.81 -20.43
N ASP A 330 28.49 7.14 -21.62
CA ASP A 330 27.75 7.08 -22.88
C ASP A 330 28.44 6.10 -23.83
N LEU A 331 27.78 4.99 -24.11
CA LEU A 331 28.31 4.00 -25.03
C LEU A 331 27.95 4.30 -26.49
N ASP A 332 27.20 5.36 -26.82
CA ASP A 332 26.91 5.76 -28.20
C ASP A 332 26.37 4.63 -29.11
N ALA A 333 25.71 3.61 -28.54
CA ALA A 333 25.45 2.37 -29.27
C ALA A 333 24.40 2.52 -30.39
N ASP A 334 23.66 3.63 -30.45
CA ASP A 334 22.76 3.96 -31.57
C ASP A 334 23.52 4.05 -32.91
N PHE A 335 24.81 4.35 -32.86
CA PHE A 335 25.68 4.44 -34.04
C PHE A 335 26.60 3.22 -34.19
N ARG A 336 26.54 2.27 -33.25
CA ARG A 336 27.40 1.08 -33.21
C ARG A 336 26.61 -0.23 -33.42
N SER A 337 25.39 -0.12 -33.97
CA SER A 337 24.37 -1.19 -34.11
C SER A 337 24.95 -2.61 -34.27
N PRO A 338 24.58 -3.57 -33.40
CA PRO A 338 25.02 -4.95 -33.53
C PRO A 338 24.39 -5.61 -34.76
N THR A 339 25.21 -6.12 -35.69
CA THR A 339 24.74 -7.11 -36.68
C THR A 339 24.63 -8.52 -36.09
N SER A 340 25.15 -8.72 -34.86
CA SER A 340 25.09 -9.97 -34.10
C SER A 340 25.36 -9.64 -32.63
N ALA A 341 24.53 -10.14 -31.71
CA ALA A 341 24.75 -10.00 -30.26
C ALA A 341 26.11 -10.61 -29.87
N GLY A 342 26.89 -9.87 -29.07
CA GLY A 342 28.22 -10.27 -28.61
C GLY A 342 28.18 -11.64 -27.92
N THR A 343 29.01 -12.56 -28.39
CA THR A 343 29.12 -13.92 -27.86
C THR A 343 29.88 -14.00 -26.54
N LEU A 344 30.45 -12.89 -26.04
CA LEU A 344 31.19 -12.82 -24.79
C LEU A 344 30.44 -12.00 -23.74
N ARG A 345 29.75 -12.68 -22.81
CA ARG A 345 29.11 -12.05 -21.64
C ARG A 345 30.15 -11.84 -20.52
N PRO A 346 30.08 -10.75 -19.73
CA PRO A 346 29.22 -9.56 -19.81
C PRO A 346 29.90 -8.38 -20.54
N GLY A 347 30.01 -8.41 -21.87
CA GLY A 347 30.48 -7.27 -22.68
C GLY A 347 29.36 -6.29 -23.04
N GLY A 348 29.70 -5.01 -23.28
CA GLY A 348 28.79 -4.01 -23.84
C GLY A 348 27.93 -3.20 -22.86
N SER A 349 28.15 -3.33 -21.56
CA SER A 349 27.45 -2.55 -20.52
C SER A 349 28.18 -1.24 -20.17
N CYS A 350 27.46 -0.18 -19.76
CA CYS A 350 28.16 1.07 -19.38
C CYS A 350 29.06 0.85 -18.17
N VAL A 351 28.55 0.16 -17.15
CA VAL A 351 29.31 -0.24 -15.96
C VAL A 351 28.98 -1.69 -15.64
N SER A 352 30.00 -2.51 -15.37
CA SER A 352 29.83 -3.87 -14.84
C SER A 352 30.63 -4.10 -13.56
N THR A 353 30.06 -4.82 -12.59
CA THR A 353 30.76 -5.14 -11.32
C THR A 353 31.62 -6.39 -11.39
N ASP A 354 31.32 -7.36 -12.27
CA ASP A 354 32.07 -8.60 -12.53
C ASP A 354 32.75 -9.25 -11.29
N GLY A 355 32.00 -9.45 -10.21
CA GLY A 355 32.47 -10.09 -8.98
C GLY A 355 33.13 -9.15 -7.96
N ALA A 356 33.21 -7.85 -8.22
CA ALA A 356 33.73 -6.87 -7.29
C ALA A 356 32.86 -6.75 -6.03
N LYS A 357 33.51 -6.41 -4.91
CA LYS A 357 32.88 -6.27 -3.59
C LYS A 357 32.99 -4.84 -3.08
N TRP A 358 32.05 -4.41 -2.23
CA TRP A 358 32.06 -3.06 -1.66
C TRP A 358 32.16 -1.99 -2.75
N VAL A 359 31.20 -2.03 -3.67
CA VAL A 359 31.15 -1.12 -4.82
C VAL A 359 30.09 -0.05 -4.57
N TYR A 360 30.47 1.21 -4.73
CA TYR A 360 29.57 2.35 -4.56
C TYR A 360 29.49 3.15 -5.86
N LEU A 361 28.33 3.11 -6.50
CA LEU A 361 28.01 3.81 -7.74
C LEU A 361 27.02 4.91 -7.39
N LYS A 362 27.42 6.18 -7.52
CA LYS A 362 26.60 7.30 -7.03
C LYS A 362 26.44 8.41 -8.05
N ASN A 363 25.22 8.89 -8.22
CA ASN A 363 24.92 10.05 -9.05
C ASN A 363 25.52 9.87 -10.47
N LEU A 364 25.18 8.76 -11.10
CA LEU A 364 25.64 8.41 -12.44
C LEU A 364 24.52 8.59 -13.45
N ARG A 365 24.88 8.90 -14.70
CA ARG A 365 23.99 8.69 -15.84
C ARG A 365 24.63 7.70 -16.80
N LEU A 366 23.98 6.58 -17.05
CA LEU A 366 24.47 5.51 -17.89
C LEU A 366 23.54 5.41 -19.10
N LYS A 367 24.06 5.53 -20.31
CA LYS A 367 23.16 5.64 -21.47
C LYS A 367 23.72 5.05 -22.75
N ASN A 368 22.79 4.77 -23.66
CA ASN A 368 23.06 4.25 -25.00
C ASN A 368 23.94 3.00 -24.96
N ALA A 369 23.67 2.10 -24.00
CA ALA A 369 24.42 0.86 -23.83
C ALA A 369 24.22 -0.07 -25.03
N VAL A 370 25.21 -0.91 -25.34
CA VAL A 370 25.02 -2.01 -26.32
C VAL A 370 24.16 -3.11 -25.68
N LEU A 371 24.44 -3.42 -24.41
CA LEU A 371 23.73 -4.42 -23.61
C LEU A 371 23.00 -3.72 -22.46
N HIS A 372 23.50 -3.80 -21.22
CA HIS A 372 22.85 -3.19 -20.06
C HIS A 372 23.45 -1.81 -19.75
N CYS A 373 22.69 -0.90 -19.14
CA CYS A 373 23.34 0.32 -18.61
C CYS A 373 24.21 -0.03 -17.39
N LEU A 374 23.65 -0.71 -16.40
CA LEU A 374 24.38 -1.23 -15.25
C LEU A 374 24.16 -2.74 -15.11
N ASP A 375 25.24 -3.51 -15.06
CA ASP A 375 25.19 -4.95 -14.78
C ASP A 375 25.93 -5.26 -13.47
N ILE A 376 25.18 -5.72 -12.47
CA ILE A 376 25.70 -6.16 -11.18
C ILE A 376 25.81 -7.69 -11.19
N CYS A 377 26.90 -8.19 -11.74
CA CYS A 377 27.07 -9.61 -12.00
C CYS A 377 28.23 -10.27 -11.22
N SER A 378 28.22 -11.60 -11.13
CA SER A 378 29.40 -12.35 -10.72
C SER A 378 30.55 -12.14 -11.72
N GLY A 379 31.76 -12.50 -11.34
CA GLY A 379 32.88 -12.48 -12.28
C GLY A 379 32.76 -13.52 -13.40
N GLY A 380 31.77 -14.42 -13.33
CA GLY A 380 31.53 -15.48 -14.29
C GLY A 380 32.60 -16.58 -14.29
N GLU A 381 32.39 -17.59 -15.10
CA GLU A 381 33.28 -18.73 -15.29
C GLU A 381 33.78 -18.76 -16.74
N VAL A 382 34.95 -19.35 -16.95
CA VAL A 382 35.59 -19.42 -18.27
C VAL A 382 35.55 -20.85 -18.79
N ASP A 383 35.16 -21.01 -20.05
CA ASP A 383 35.30 -22.25 -20.83
C ASP A 383 35.96 -21.94 -22.17
N GLY A 384 37.20 -22.39 -22.35
CA GLY A 384 38.05 -21.97 -23.47
C GLY A 384 38.24 -20.46 -23.51
N ASP A 385 37.90 -19.84 -24.64
CA ASP A 385 37.98 -18.39 -24.86
C ASP A 385 36.68 -17.65 -24.53
N VAL A 386 35.65 -18.36 -24.04
CA VAL A 386 34.32 -17.80 -23.75
C VAL A 386 34.11 -17.66 -22.25
N ARG A 387 33.51 -16.54 -21.85
CA ARG A 387 33.07 -16.30 -20.47
C ARG A 387 31.55 -16.36 -20.40
N TYR A 388 31.06 -17.05 -19.37
CA TYR A 388 29.65 -17.19 -19.04
C TYR A 388 29.41 -16.73 -17.61
N TYR A 389 28.17 -16.38 -17.24
CA TYR A 389 27.85 -16.20 -15.82
C TYR A 389 28.02 -17.50 -15.03
N VAL A 390 27.62 -18.62 -15.65
CA VAL A 390 27.86 -19.99 -15.18
C VAL A 390 28.32 -20.81 -16.38
N ASN A 391 29.36 -21.62 -16.20
CA ASN A 391 29.84 -22.52 -17.23
C ASN A 391 28.72 -23.52 -17.59
N PRO A 392 28.37 -23.71 -18.88
CA PRO A 392 27.34 -24.68 -19.27
C PRO A 392 27.57 -26.11 -18.78
N ALA A 393 28.82 -26.51 -18.49
CA ALA A 393 29.13 -27.79 -17.87
C ALA A 393 28.56 -27.94 -16.43
N ASN A 394 28.24 -26.82 -15.77
CA ASN A 394 27.61 -26.77 -14.46
C ASN A 394 26.07 -26.75 -14.55
N TYR A 395 25.49 -26.72 -15.76
CA TYR A 395 24.05 -26.94 -15.94
C TYR A 395 23.75 -28.41 -15.70
N THR A 396 23.14 -28.73 -14.56
CA THR A 396 22.89 -30.12 -14.16
C THR A 396 21.75 -30.78 -14.93
N GLY A 397 21.00 -30.02 -15.73
CA GLY A 397 19.76 -30.49 -16.37
C GLY A 397 18.66 -30.84 -15.35
N ASP A 398 18.88 -30.55 -14.07
CA ASP A 398 17.89 -30.72 -13.02
C ASP A 398 16.74 -29.74 -13.24
N GLU A 399 15.55 -30.15 -12.82
CA GLU A 399 14.38 -29.28 -12.77
C GLU A 399 14.63 -28.08 -11.83
N TYR A 400 15.66 -28.14 -10.95
CA TYR A 400 16.00 -27.08 -9.98
C TYR A 400 17.51 -26.83 -9.87
N PRO A 401 18.04 -25.90 -10.66
CA PRO A 401 19.45 -25.52 -10.60
C PRO A 401 19.77 -24.79 -9.28
N THR A 402 20.78 -25.30 -8.57
CA THR A 402 21.23 -24.74 -7.27
C THR A 402 22.66 -24.22 -7.32
N TYR A 403 23.28 -24.24 -8.50
CA TYR A 403 24.66 -23.84 -8.68
C TYR A 403 24.80 -22.31 -8.64
N TYR A 404 25.78 -21.84 -7.87
CA TYR A 404 26.17 -20.43 -7.85
C TYR A 404 27.69 -20.34 -8.02
N PRO A 405 28.18 -19.47 -8.91
CA PRO A 405 29.61 -19.28 -9.10
C PRO A 405 30.22 -18.64 -7.85
N ALA A 406 31.47 -19.00 -7.54
CA ALA A 406 32.14 -18.59 -6.30
C ALA A 406 32.50 -17.09 -6.24
N ASN A 407 32.48 -16.40 -7.38
CA ASN A 407 32.93 -15.03 -7.57
C ASN A 407 31.78 -14.02 -7.69
N ALA A 408 30.76 -14.16 -6.84
CA ALA A 408 29.63 -13.22 -6.76
C ALA A 408 30.07 -11.78 -6.41
N SER A 409 29.43 -10.79 -7.03
CA SER A 409 29.51 -9.41 -6.52
C SER A 409 28.76 -9.30 -5.20
N GLN A 410 29.31 -8.53 -4.26
CA GLN A 410 28.73 -8.39 -2.92
C GLN A 410 28.87 -6.98 -2.36
N PHE A 411 27.85 -6.53 -1.63
CA PHE A 411 27.83 -5.19 -1.02
C PHE A 411 27.94 -4.10 -2.09
N VAL A 412 26.98 -4.10 -3.01
CA VAL A 412 26.91 -3.15 -4.12
C VAL A 412 25.82 -2.14 -3.85
N PHE A 413 26.15 -0.86 -3.97
CA PHE A 413 25.23 0.26 -3.75
C PHE A 413 25.18 1.08 -5.03
N ALA A 414 23.99 1.17 -5.63
CA ALA A 414 23.70 1.98 -6.79
C ALA A 414 22.72 3.09 -6.39
N ASP A 415 23.26 4.26 -6.04
CA ASP A 415 22.52 5.37 -5.48
C ASP A 415 22.34 6.49 -6.53
N ASP A 416 21.11 6.90 -6.78
CA ASP A 416 20.76 7.99 -7.70
C ASP A 416 21.33 7.78 -9.13
N VAL A 417 21.24 6.54 -9.61
CA VAL A 417 21.66 6.14 -10.97
C VAL A 417 20.53 6.39 -11.97
N ILE A 418 20.82 7.18 -13.00
CA ILE A 418 19.93 7.39 -14.15
C ILE A 418 20.38 6.45 -15.27
N VAL A 419 19.45 5.68 -15.83
CA VAL A 419 19.68 4.86 -17.02
C VAL A 419 18.75 5.27 -18.15
N ASP A 420 19.28 5.32 -19.38
CA ASP A 420 18.58 5.84 -20.55
C ASP A 420 19.00 5.08 -21.81
N ASN A 421 18.03 4.56 -22.57
CA ASN A 421 18.30 3.83 -23.81
C ASN A 421 19.28 2.65 -23.61
N PRO A 422 18.97 1.65 -22.76
CA PRO A 422 19.74 0.41 -22.71
C PRO A 422 19.49 -0.45 -23.95
N GLY A 423 20.44 -1.31 -24.32
CA GLY A 423 20.25 -2.28 -25.41
C GLY A 423 19.34 -3.45 -25.01
N ASP A 424 19.50 -3.91 -23.77
CA ASP A 424 18.64 -4.87 -23.08
C ASP A 424 18.02 -4.17 -21.85
N ASP A 425 18.50 -4.46 -20.64
CA ASP A 425 17.97 -3.89 -19.40
C ASP A 425 18.66 -2.61 -18.94
N GLY A 426 17.93 -1.77 -18.21
CA GLY A 426 18.47 -0.59 -17.59
C GLY A 426 19.50 -0.94 -16.51
N ILE A 427 19.03 -1.52 -15.41
CA ILE A 427 19.87 -2.05 -14.34
C ILE A 427 19.55 -3.54 -14.19
N THR A 428 20.56 -4.40 -14.23
CA THR A 428 20.37 -5.84 -14.05
C THR A 428 21.29 -6.43 -12.98
N THR A 429 20.91 -7.56 -12.40
CA THR A 429 21.72 -8.30 -11.43
C THR A 429 21.80 -9.78 -11.77
N HIS A 430 23.00 -10.37 -11.66
CA HIS A 430 23.24 -11.79 -11.95
C HIS A 430 24.17 -12.41 -10.90
N TYR A 431 23.78 -13.55 -10.31
CA TYR A 431 24.58 -14.37 -9.39
C TYR A 431 25.29 -13.57 -8.28
N SER A 432 24.66 -12.49 -7.84
CA SER A 432 25.23 -11.51 -6.91
C SER A 432 24.31 -11.32 -5.71
N ARG A 433 24.83 -10.73 -4.62
CA ARG A 433 24.03 -10.57 -3.40
C ARG A 433 24.40 -9.38 -2.53
N TYR A 434 23.48 -8.97 -1.66
CA TYR A 434 23.61 -7.77 -0.82
C TYR A 434 23.75 -6.53 -1.69
N ILE A 435 22.66 -6.23 -2.40
CA ILE A 435 22.60 -5.19 -3.42
C ILE A 435 21.52 -4.17 -3.04
N TRP A 436 21.87 -2.89 -3.08
CA TRP A 436 20.95 -1.79 -2.85
C TRP A 436 20.91 -0.90 -4.08
N ILE A 437 19.74 -0.76 -4.69
CA ILE A 437 19.47 0.11 -5.83
C ILE A 437 18.51 1.19 -5.34
N ASN A 438 19.05 2.37 -5.03
CA ASN A 438 18.34 3.43 -4.33
C ASN A 438 18.07 4.61 -5.26
N ARG A 439 16.79 4.99 -5.36
CA ARG A 439 16.29 6.09 -6.21
C ARG A 439 16.80 6.03 -7.66
N PRO A 440 16.80 4.85 -8.32
CA PRO A 440 17.17 4.80 -9.72
C PRO A 440 16.10 5.50 -10.57
N ARG A 441 16.51 6.05 -11.70
CA ARG A 441 15.59 6.54 -12.74
C ARG A 441 15.88 5.84 -14.05
N CYS A 442 14.98 4.97 -14.49
CA CYS A 442 15.11 4.24 -15.75
C CYS A 442 14.15 4.84 -16.78
N MET A 443 14.67 5.25 -17.94
CA MET A 443 13.85 5.78 -19.03
C MET A 443 14.22 5.18 -20.40
N ASN A 444 13.24 5.12 -21.29
CA ASN A 444 13.41 4.84 -22.71
C ASN A 444 14.09 3.48 -22.99
N GLY A 445 13.43 2.38 -22.68
CA GLY A 445 13.88 1.05 -23.09
C GLY A 445 14.02 0.93 -24.62
N SER A 446 15.09 0.29 -25.09
CA SER A 446 15.30 0.02 -26.52
C SER A 446 15.06 -1.45 -26.89
N ARG A 447 15.24 -1.80 -28.16
CA ARG A 447 15.11 -3.17 -28.69
C ARG A 447 16.41 -3.74 -29.23
N ARG A 448 17.55 -3.07 -28.98
CA ARG A 448 18.78 -3.33 -29.73
C ARG A 448 19.39 -4.72 -29.45
N HIS A 449 19.24 -5.26 -28.24
CA HIS A 449 19.70 -6.61 -27.92
C HIS A 449 18.89 -7.72 -28.64
N SER A 450 17.70 -7.40 -29.16
CA SER A 450 16.78 -8.34 -29.78
C SER A 450 16.47 -8.07 -31.26
N GLU A 451 17.22 -7.17 -31.91
CA GLU A 451 17.09 -6.91 -33.34
C GLU A 451 17.43 -8.18 -34.15
N GLY A 452 16.38 -8.88 -34.60
CA GLY A 452 16.46 -10.14 -35.36
C GLY A 452 15.56 -11.26 -34.84
N THR A 453 15.11 -11.20 -33.57
CA THR A 453 14.24 -12.23 -32.96
C THR A 453 12.77 -11.80 -32.82
N GLY A 454 12.46 -10.53 -33.04
CA GLY A 454 11.08 -10.01 -33.06
C GLY A 454 10.47 -9.67 -31.70
N ALA A 455 11.19 -9.84 -30.58
CA ALA A 455 10.71 -9.53 -29.24
C ALA A 455 11.61 -8.48 -28.58
N GLY A 456 11.16 -7.24 -28.42
CA GLY A 456 11.87 -6.27 -27.58
C GLY A 456 11.97 -6.79 -26.14
N SER A 457 13.11 -6.66 -25.45
CA SER A 457 13.34 -7.36 -24.17
C SER A 457 13.55 -6.46 -22.96
N GLY A 458 13.81 -5.17 -23.17
CA GLY A 458 14.35 -4.34 -22.09
C GLY A 458 13.41 -4.17 -20.89
N VAL A 459 13.91 -4.55 -19.72
CA VAL A 459 13.31 -4.26 -18.42
C VAL A 459 14.02 -3.05 -17.80
N GLY A 460 13.28 -2.18 -17.13
CA GLY A 460 13.87 -1.03 -16.43
C GLY A 460 14.85 -1.46 -15.35
N ILE A 461 14.42 -2.36 -14.47
CA ILE A 461 15.28 -3.04 -13.48
C ILE A 461 14.99 -4.54 -13.48
N GLU A 462 16.01 -5.33 -13.74
CA GLU A 462 15.93 -6.78 -13.84
C GLU A 462 16.72 -7.44 -12.71
N ILE A 463 16.05 -8.24 -11.90
CA ILE A 463 16.69 -9.11 -10.93
C ILE A 463 16.66 -10.51 -11.54
N ASP A 464 17.78 -10.93 -12.12
CA ASP A 464 17.87 -12.15 -12.90
C ASP A 464 18.67 -13.26 -12.19
N ASP A 465 18.81 -14.40 -12.86
CA ASP A 465 19.64 -15.57 -12.60
C ASP A 465 20.52 -15.48 -11.34
N GLY A 466 20.12 -16.20 -10.29
CA GLY A 466 20.92 -16.43 -9.09
C GLY A 466 21.08 -15.21 -8.16
N SER A 467 20.33 -14.14 -8.37
CA SER A 467 20.41 -12.94 -7.54
C SER A 467 19.73 -13.11 -6.17
N ARG A 468 20.33 -12.56 -5.11
CA ARG A 468 19.82 -12.75 -3.75
C ARG A 468 20.01 -11.53 -2.88
N ASP A 469 19.11 -11.29 -1.92
CA ASP A 469 19.27 -10.20 -0.96
C ASP A 469 19.40 -8.84 -1.70
N VAL A 470 18.32 -8.47 -2.40
CA VAL A 470 18.28 -7.27 -3.26
C VAL A 470 17.20 -6.32 -2.79
N TRP A 471 17.56 -5.05 -2.61
CA TRP A 471 16.65 -3.97 -2.25
C TRP A 471 16.60 -2.93 -3.37
N ILE A 472 15.40 -2.71 -3.91
CA ILE A 472 15.10 -1.68 -4.88
C ILE A 472 14.22 -0.65 -4.16
N ASN A 473 14.74 0.55 -3.95
CA ASN A 473 14.07 1.56 -3.12
C ASN A 473 13.76 2.82 -3.93
N SER A 474 12.48 3.17 -3.98
CA SER A 474 11.95 4.34 -4.67
C SER A 474 12.38 4.48 -6.14
N PRO A 475 12.30 3.43 -6.98
CA PRO A 475 12.64 3.54 -8.40
C PRO A 475 11.58 4.34 -9.16
N HIS A 476 12.01 5.11 -10.15
CA HIS A 476 11.14 5.71 -11.16
C HIS A 476 11.44 5.10 -12.53
N ILE A 477 10.47 4.38 -13.10
CA ILE A 477 10.65 3.66 -14.37
C ILE A 477 9.57 4.09 -15.35
N THR A 478 9.97 4.51 -16.56
CA THR A 478 9.05 4.94 -17.62
C THR A 478 9.49 4.45 -18.99
N ASN A 479 8.52 4.09 -19.83
CA ASN A 479 8.72 3.74 -21.24
C ASN A 479 9.65 2.53 -21.44
N PHE A 480 9.32 1.41 -20.78
CA PHE A 480 9.96 0.10 -20.98
C PHE A 480 8.92 -0.95 -21.37
N LEU A 481 9.37 -2.09 -21.90
CA LEU A 481 8.48 -3.25 -21.99
C LEU A 481 8.13 -3.74 -20.58
N GLY A 482 9.14 -4.04 -19.77
CA GLY A 482 8.99 -4.41 -18.36
C GLY A 482 9.47 -3.30 -17.43
N GLY A 483 8.76 -3.05 -16.34
CA GLY A 483 9.22 -2.10 -15.31
C GLY A 483 10.29 -2.73 -14.42
N ILE A 484 9.87 -3.62 -13.52
CA ILE A 484 10.70 -4.43 -12.65
C ILE A 484 10.44 -5.91 -12.94
N GLY A 485 11.48 -6.62 -13.35
CA GLY A 485 11.45 -8.06 -13.60
C GLY A 485 12.17 -8.80 -12.48
N VAL A 486 11.54 -9.82 -11.90
CA VAL A 486 12.18 -10.77 -11.00
C VAL A 486 12.02 -12.14 -11.64
N LYS A 487 13.07 -12.62 -12.32
CA LYS A 487 13.00 -13.83 -13.13
C LYS A 487 14.30 -14.60 -13.12
N ALA A 488 14.26 -15.80 -13.69
CA ALA A 488 15.45 -16.56 -14.05
C ALA A 488 15.19 -17.25 -15.38
N HIS A 489 16.26 -17.53 -16.12
CA HIS A 489 16.24 -18.38 -17.29
C HIS A 489 16.23 -19.86 -16.89
N ASP A 490 15.89 -20.71 -17.87
CA ASP A 490 16.01 -22.16 -17.72
C ASP A 490 17.42 -22.53 -17.23
N PHE A 491 17.50 -23.50 -16.31
CA PHE A 491 18.75 -24.00 -15.74
C PHE A 491 19.53 -23.00 -14.87
N ASN A 492 18.94 -21.85 -14.53
CA ASN A 492 19.51 -20.90 -13.56
C ASN A 492 18.67 -20.78 -12.28
N PRO A 493 19.31 -20.65 -11.09
CA PRO A 493 18.57 -20.49 -9.84
C PRO A 493 17.72 -19.21 -9.87
N ALA A 494 16.50 -19.28 -9.33
CA ALA A 494 15.63 -18.13 -9.23
C ALA A 494 16.15 -17.07 -8.24
N PRO A 495 15.84 -15.78 -8.48
CA PRO A 495 16.06 -14.76 -7.47
C PRO A 495 15.30 -15.03 -6.17
N GLN A 496 15.90 -14.65 -5.04
CA GLN A 496 15.25 -14.75 -3.72
C GLN A 496 15.55 -13.56 -2.82
N ASN A 497 14.62 -13.33 -1.88
CA ASN A 497 14.73 -12.26 -0.89
C ASN A 497 14.91 -10.90 -1.58
N VAL A 498 13.91 -10.55 -2.40
CA VAL A 498 13.87 -9.31 -3.18
C VAL A 498 12.83 -8.38 -2.57
N HIS A 499 13.24 -7.14 -2.31
CA HIS A 499 12.41 -6.10 -1.71
C HIS A 499 12.27 -4.96 -2.70
N ILE A 500 11.05 -4.71 -3.15
CA ILE A 500 10.67 -3.66 -4.07
C ILE A 500 9.83 -2.65 -3.29
N ASN A 501 10.41 -1.49 -2.98
CA ASN A 501 9.80 -0.50 -2.08
C ASN A 501 9.52 0.81 -2.81
N ASP A 502 8.28 1.27 -2.71
CA ASP A 502 7.79 2.56 -3.22
C ASP A 502 8.10 2.81 -4.72
N PRO A 503 7.93 1.82 -5.65
CA PRO A 503 8.19 2.06 -7.06
C PRO A 503 7.12 2.95 -7.70
N LEU A 504 7.54 3.91 -8.52
CA LEU A 504 6.70 4.60 -9.50
C LEU A 504 6.99 4.04 -10.89
N ILE A 505 6.01 3.40 -11.50
CA ILE A 505 6.15 2.79 -12.83
C ILE A 505 5.06 3.30 -13.76
N GLU A 506 5.49 3.87 -14.88
CA GLU A 506 4.66 4.52 -15.89
C GLU A 506 4.95 3.92 -17.27
N ASP A 507 4.00 3.95 -18.20
CA ASP A 507 4.21 3.63 -19.61
C ASP A 507 4.87 2.26 -19.88
N CYS A 508 4.63 1.28 -19.01
CA CYS A 508 5.16 -0.08 -19.14
C CYS A 508 4.06 -1.09 -19.54
N HIS A 509 4.44 -2.13 -20.29
CA HIS A 509 3.52 -3.25 -20.63
C HIS A 509 3.37 -4.21 -19.42
N TRP A 510 4.50 -4.57 -18.82
CA TRP A 510 4.56 -5.40 -17.59
C TRP A 510 5.30 -4.66 -16.48
N PRO A 511 4.62 -3.75 -15.76
CA PRO A 511 5.23 -2.92 -14.72
C PRO A 511 5.97 -3.73 -13.65
N ILE A 512 5.35 -4.75 -13.04
CA ILE A 512 6.04 -5.66 -12.13
C ILE A 512 5.76 -7.10 -12.55
N ASN A 513 6.81 -7.81 -12.95
CA ASN A 513 6.72 -9.19 -13.39
C ASN A 513 7.67 -10.10 -12.58
N CYS A 514 7.11 -10.86 -11.64
CA CYS A 514 7.81 -11.92 -10.94
C CYS A 514 7.45 -13.25 -11.60
N GLN A 515 8.32 -13.77 -12.46
CA GLN A 515 7.99 -14.93 -13.29
C GLN A 515 9.22 -15.78 -13.56
N ILE A 516 9.07 -17.09 -13.40
CA ILE A 516 10.04 -18.10 -13.84
C ILE A 516 9.40 -18.89 -15.01
N PRO A 517 10.15 -19.33 -16.03
CA PRO A 517 9.65 -20.06 -17.19
C PRO A 517 8.69 -21.22 -16.89
N TYR A 518 7.80 -21.53 -17.83
CA TYR A 518 6.53 -22.26 -17.60
C TYR A 518 6.60 -23.79 -17.50
N ASN A 519 7.78 -24.40 -17.39
CA ASN A 519 7.93 -25.86 -17.50
C ASN A 519 8.02 -26.60 -16.16
N TYR A 520 7.83 -25.94 -15.02
CA TYR A 520 7.96 -26.58 -13.71
C TYR A 520 6.68 -27.27 -13.26
N SER A 521 6.84 -28.47 -12.69
CA SER A 521 5.75 -29.21 -12.05
C SER A 521 5.41 -28.70 -10.63
N HIS A 522 6.25 -27.81 -10.07
CA HIS A 522 6.11 -27.17 -8.77
C HIS A 522 6.99 -25.91 -8.66
N VAL A 523 6.92 -25.17 -7.54
CA VAL A 523 7.76 -23.97 -7.32
C VAL A 523 9.20 -24.37 -6.94
N PRO A 524 10.24 -23.83 -7.60
CA PRO A 524 11.63 -23.98 -7.17
C PRO A 524 11.84 -23.54 -5.72
N ALA A 525 12.68 -24.26 -4.97
CA ALA A 525 12.97 -23.88 -3.59
C ALA A 525 13.52 -22.45 -3.50
N GLU A 526 14.37 -22.05 -4.45
CA GLU A 526 15.00 -20.75 -4.59
C GLU A 526 14.00 -19.64 -4.96
N ALA A 527 12.85 -19.96 -5.55
CA ALA A 527 11.90 -18.95 -6.03
C ALA A 527 11.04 -18.39 -4.89
N ARG A 528 11.63 -17.59 -4.00
CA ARG A 528 10.97 -17.24 -2.74
C ARG A 528 11.22 -15.83 -2.21
N ASN A 529 10.33 -15.41 -1.33
CA ASN A 529 10.49 -14.25 -0.45
C ASN A 529 10.59 -12.95 -1.24
N ILE A 530 9.46 -12.55 -1.83
CA ILE A 530 9.36 -11.31 -2.63
C ILE A 530 8.40 -10.36 -1.91
N TRP A 531 8.87 -9.16 -1.60
CA TRP A 531 8.07 -8.08 -1.03
C TRP A 531 7.93 -6.94 -2.03
N ILE A 532 6.68 -6.61 -2.35
CA ILE A 532 6.31 -5.49 -3.22
C ILE A 532 5.49 -4.53 -2.36
N THR A 533 6.09 -3.43 -1.94
CA THR A 533 5.51 -2.50 -0.95
C THR A 533 5.25 -1.14 -1.58
N ASN A 534 4.03 -0.64 -1.43
CA ASN A 534 3.55 0.65 -1.93
C ASN A 534 3.83 0.90 -3.43
N PRO A 535 3.64 -0.07 -4.36
CA PRO A 535 3.85 0.23 -5.77
C PRO A 535 2.79 1.19 -6.30
N HIS A 536 3.21 2.23 -7.03
CA HIS A 536 2.33 3.10 -7.81
C HIS A 536 2.55 2.82 -9.29
N ILE A 537 1.55 2.19 -9.90
CA ILE A 537 1.54 1.80 -11.31
C ILE A 537 0.42 2.57 -12.00
N LYS A 538 0.74 3.28 -13.08
CA LYS A 538 -0.24 4.03 -13.86
C LYS A 538 0.21 4.15 -15.32
N ASP A 539 -0.69 4.65 -16.15
CA ASP A 539 -0.40 4.95 -17.56
C ASP A 539 0.23 3.78 -18.31
N CYS A 540 -0.14 2.53 -17.94
CA CYS A 540 0.36 1.34 -18.63
C CYS A 540 0.01 1.39 -20.12
N ALA A 541 0.86 0.83 -20.96
CA ALA A 541 0.70 0.91 -22.41
C ALA A 541 0.91 -0.45 -23.08
N VAL A 542 0.10 -0.71 -24.11
CA VAL A 542 0.36 -1.82 -25.04
C VAL A 542 1.58 -1.43 -25.88
N TRP A 543 2.70 -2.09 -25.62
CA TRP A 543 3.94 -1.81 -26.31
C TRP A 543 3.96 -2.46 -27.71
N ALA A 544 4.44 -1.72 -28.72
CA ALA A 544 4.37 -2.17 -30.11
C ALA A 544 5.13 -3.50 -30.34
N GLY A 545 4.57 -4.44 -31.08
CA GLY A 545 5.12 -5.80 -31.25
C GLY A 545 4.75 -6.79 -30.13
N PHE A 546 4.04 -6.34 -29.08
CA PHE A 546 3.49 -7.19 -28.01
C PHE A 546 1.97 -7.13 -27.95
N GLU A 547 1.30 -6.75 -29.03
CA GLU A 547 -0.17 -6.58 -29.09
C GLU A 547 -0.93 -7.91 -28.91
N ALA A 548 -0.24 -9.04 -29.07
CA ALA A 548 -0.80 -10.37 -28.82
C ALA A 548 -0.84 -10.74 -27.32
N GLU A 549 -0.08 -10.03 -26.49
CA GLU A 549 -0.06 -10.21 -25.04
C GLU A 549 -0.79 -9.07 -24.35
N THR A 550 -1.33 -9.36 -23.18
CA THR A 550 -2.11 -8.39 -22.41
C THR A 550 -1.26 -7.67 -21.38
N VAL A 551 -1.51 -6.36 -21.26
CA VAL A 551 -0.96 -5.52 -20.19
C VAL A 551 -1.46 -6.04 -18.85
N THR A 552 -0.52 -6.27 -17.92
CA THR A 552 -0.76 -6.77 -16.55
C THR A 552 0.10 -5.97 -15.59
N ALA A 553 -0.51 -5.31 -14.59
CA ALA A 553 0.23 -4.42 -13.69
C ALA A 553 1.19 -5.19 -12.76
N ILE A 554 0.71 -6.24 -12.10
CA ILE A 554 1.53 -7.11 -11.24
C ILE A 554 1.27 -8.57 -11.60
N ARG A 555 2.33 -9.29 -11.96
CA ARG A 555 2.29 -10.73 -12.27
C ARG A 555 3.19 -11.50 -11.31
N VAL A 556 2.66 -12.58 -10.73
CA VAL A 556 3.38 -13.49 -9.83
C VAL A 556 3.20 -14.93 -10.29
N LEU A 557 4.25 -15.53 -10.84
CA LEU A 557 4.22 -16.88 -11.38
C LEU A 557 5.41 -17.67 -10.84
N ALA A 558 5.10 -18.83 -10.23
CA ALA A 558 6.09 -19.76 -9.70
C ALA A 558 6.99 -19.21 -8.59
N TYR A 559 6.42 -18.41 -7.67
CA TYR A 559 7.12 -17.93 -6.47
C TYR A 559 6.40 -18.36 -5.18
N GLN A 560 7.15 -18.51 -4.08
CA GLN A 560 6.62 -18.76 -2.75
C GLN A 560 6.88 -17.61 -1.77
N GLY A 561 5.93 -17.31 -0.88
CA GLY A 561 6.08 -16.26 0.12
C GLY A 561 6.16 -14.88 -0.53
N VAL A 562 5.12 -14.53 -1.28
CA VAL A 562 5.01 -13.23 -1.96
C VAL A 562 4.04 -12.33 -1.21
N ARG A 563 4.47 -11.10 -0.94
CA ARG A 563 3.67 -10.07 -0.25
C ARG A 563 3.55 -8.84 -1.13
N ILE A 564 2.33 -8.49 -1.51
CA ILE A 564 2.00 -7.27 -2.25
C ILE A 564 1.23 -6.37 -1.29
N VAL A 565 1.81 -5.25 -0.88
CA VAL A 565 1.29 -4.41 0.21
C VAL A 565 1.03 -2.99 -0.30
N ASN A 566 -0.19 -2.50 -0.07
CA ASN A 566 -0.69 -1.18 -0.50
C ASN A 566 -0.47 -0.85 -1.99
N PRO A 567 -0.72 -1.76 -2.96
CA PRO A 567 -0.54 -1.42 -4.36
C PRO A 567 -1.56 -0.37 -4.81
N VAL A 568 -1.09 0.68 -5.48
CA VAL A 568 -1.92 1.66 -6.19
C VAL A 568 -1.78 1.41 -7.69
N ILE A 569 -2.85 0.95 -8.32
CA ILE A 569 -2.88 0.61 -9.75
C ILE A 569 -3.97 1.45 -10.41
N GLU A 570 -3.59 2.24 -11.40
CA GLU A 570 -4.50 3.17 -12.10
C GLU A 570 -4.58 2.79 -13.58
N GLY A 571 -5.77 2.39 -14.00
CA GLY A 571 -6.09 2.14 -15.40
C GLY A 571 -6.61 3.39 -16.11
N THR A 572 -6.74 3.29 -17.43
CA THR A 572 -7.19 4.39 -18.30
C THR A 572 -8.71 4.65 -18.22
N GLY A 573 -9.48 3.75 -17.59
CA GLY A 573 -10.93 3.82 -17.50
C GLY A 573 -11.68 3.36 -18.75
N ALA A 574 -10.98 3.04 -19.84
CA ALA A 574 -11.56 2.50 -21.06
C ALA A 574 -11.36 0.99 -21.13
N ILE A 575 -12.39 0.25 -21.56
CA ILE A 575 -12.22 -1.17 -21.92
C ILE A 575 -11.31 -1.23 -23.15
N THR A 576 -10.12 -1.78 -22.97
CA THR A 576 -9.14 -1.95 -24.04
C THR A 576 -8.82 -3.43 -24.20
N THR A 577 -9.00 -3.98 -25.40
CA THR A 577 -8.75 -5.41 -25.67
C THR A 577 -7.30 -5.86 -25.45
N GLY A 578 -6.36 -4.91 -25.31
CA GLY A 578 -4.96 -5.19 -24.98
C GLY A 578 -4.65 -5.20 -23.47
N PHE A 579 -5.63 -5.00 -22.59
CA PHE A 579 -5.43 -5.05 -21.14
C PHE A 579 -6.03 -6.34 -20.56
N GLY A 580 -5.25 -7.01 -19.72
CA GLY A 580 -5.67 -8.19 -18.96
C GLY A 580 -6.00 -7.81 -17.52
N SER A 581 -5.89 -8.77 -16.61
CA SER A 581 -6.03 -8.52 -15.17
C SER A 581 -4.99 -7.54 -14.64
N ALA A 582 -5.36 -6.74 -13.64
CA ALA A 582 -4.42 -5.86 -12.95
C ALA A 582 -3.40 -6.68 -12.14
N ILE A 583 -3.88 -7.68 -11.42
CA ILE A 583 -3.05 -8.60 -10.65
C ILE A 583 -3.30 -10.03 -11.12
N VAL A 584 -2.24 -10.74 -11.49
CA VAL A 584 -2.28 -12.15 -11.89
C VAL A 584 -1.37 -12.96 -10.98
N ALA A 585 -1.87 -14.08 -10.46
CA ALA A 585 -1.03 -15.09 -9.82
C ALA A 585 -1.32 -16.52 -10.31
N GLY A 586 -0.28 -17.33 -10.45
CA GLY A 586 -0.41 -18.70 -10.93
C GLY A 586 0.89 -19.50 -10.97
N SER A 587 0.94 -20.52 -11.83
CA SER A 587 2.07 -21.44 -12.00
C SER A 587 2.63 -21.94 -10.67
N TYR A 588 1.79 -22.52 -9.82
CA TYR A 588 2.15 -23.08 -8.51
C TYR A 588 2.51 -22.08 -7.41
N THR A 589 2.26 -20.77 -7.57
CA THR A 589 2.52 -19.77 -6.51
C THR A 589 2.02 -20.22 -5.13
N LEU A 590 2.90 -20.19 -4.12
CA LEU A 590 2.61 -20.64 -2.74
C LEU A 590 2.64 -19.45 -1.78
N ASP A 591 1.70 -19.37 -0.84
CA ASP A 591 1.68 -18.32 0.19
C ASP A 591 1.75 -16.89 -0.38
N LEU A 592 0.65 -16.47 -1.00
CA LEU A 592 0.47 -15.12 -1.56
C LEU A 592 -0.37 -14.26 -0.61
N SER A 593 0.12 -13.06 -0.26
CA SER A 593 -0.71 -12.04 0.42
C SER A 593 -0.82 -10.79 -0.44
N ILE A 594 -2.04 -10.28 -0.62
CA ILE A 594 -2.33 -9.00 -1.25
C ILE A 594 -3.05 -8.14 -0.20
N GLU A 595 -2.39 -7.09 0.28
CA GLU A 595 -2.85 -6.29 1.40
C GLU A 595 -3.18 -4.88 0.94
N ASN A 596 -4.40 -4.43 1.26
CA ASN A 596 -4.93 -3.11 0.97
C ASN A 596 -4.74 -2.64 -0.49
N PRO A 597 -5.10 -3.45 -1.51
CA PRO A 597 -4.96 -3.03 -2.91
C PRO A 597 -5.90 -1.87 -3.23
N ARG A 598 -5.40 -0.81 -3.87
CA ARG A 598 -6.20 0.28 -4.47
C ARG A 598 -6.08 0.19 -5.99
N ILE A 599 -7.06 -0.43 -6.63
CA ILE A 599 -7.12 -0.55 -8.09
C ILE A 599 -8.24 0.35 -8.59
N VAL A 600 -7.95 1.29 -9.49
CA VAL A 600 -8.91 2.28 -9.96
C VAL A 600 -8.93 2.31 -11.47
N ASN A 601 -10.12 2.37 -12.07
CA ASN A 601 -10.29 2.52 -13.52
C ASN A 601 -9.62 1.43 -14.38
N TRP A 602 -9.33 0.25 -13.82
CA TRP A 602 -8.75 -0.87 -14.55
C TRP A 602 -9.83 -1.71 -15.22
N GLN A 603 -9.82 -1.74 -16.55
CA GLN A 603 -10.88 -2.32 -17.37
C GLN A 603 -10.29 -3.39 -18.30
N PRO A 604 -10.12 -4.64 -17.81
CA PRO A 604 -9.64 -5.75 -18.64
C PRO A 604 -10.56 -5.95 -19.86
N GLY A 605 -9.97 -6.27 -20.99
CA GLY A 605 -10.71 -6.72 -22.17
C GLY A 605 -11.20 -8.16 -22.03
N GLY A 606 -12.35 -8.47 -22.63
CA GLY A 606 -12.89 -9.83 -22.64
C GLY A 606 -13.42 -10.28 -21.27
N SER A 607 -13.24 -11.57 -20.95
CA SER A 607 -13.74 -12.21 -19.73
C SER A 607 -12.74 -12.20 -18.56
N ASP A 608 -11.64 -11.46 -18.69
CA ASP A 608 -10.59 -11.42 -17.67
C ASP A 608 -11.08 -10.71 -16.40
N PRO A 609 -10.79 -11.25 -15.20
CA PRO A 609 -11.10 -10.58 -13.96
C PRO A 609 -10.14 -9.40 -13.70
N VAL A 610 -10.45 -8.50 -12.77
CA VAL A 610 -9.45 -7.50 -12.30
C VAL A 610 -8.30 -8.19 -11.56
N ILE A 611 -8.63 -9.17 -10.71
CA ILE A 611 -7.66 -9.99 -9.98
C ILE A 611 -7.87 -11.45 -10.39
N ALA A 612 -6.86 -12.05 -11.02
CA ALA A 612 -6.87 -13.45 -11.48
C ALA A 612 -5.94 -14.31 -10.63
N LEU A 613 -6.50 -15.27 -9.90
CA LEU A 613 -5.73 -16.30 -9.21
C LEU A 613 -6.01 -17.66 -9.87
N SER A 614 -5.00 -18.28 -10.47
CA SER A 614 -5.20 -19.58 -11.14
C SER A 614 -5.45 -20.72 -10.15
N SER A 615 -5.85 -21.89 -10.66
CA SER A 615 -6.04 -23.10 -9.85
C SER A 615 -4.80 -23.62 -9.16
N SER A 616 -3.62 -23.22 -9.63
CA SER A 616 -2.33 -23.65 -9.08
C SER A 616 -1.85 -22.81 -7.91
N VAL A 617 -2.50 -21.68 -7.60
CA VAL A 617 -2.15 -20.88 -6.41
C VAL A 617 -2.57 -21.65 -5.16
N GLN A 618 -1.63 -21.85 -4.24
CA GLN A 618 -1.84 -22.52 -2.96
C GLN A 618 -1.67 -21.53 -1.81
N GLU A 619 -2.63 -21.50 -0.89
CA GLU A 619 -2.67 -20.57 0.24
C GLU A 619 -2.54 -19.09 -0.16
N TRP A 620 -3.66 -18.37 -0.17
CA TRP A 620 -3.62 -16.94 -0.45
C TRP A 620 -4.51 -16.12 0.49
N ALA A 621 -4.15 -14.86 0.68
CA ALA A 621 -4.93 -13.90 1.43
C ALA A 621 -5.08 -12.60 0.63
N ILE A 622 -6.29 -12.04 0.61
CA ILE A 622 -6.53 -10.65 0.22
C ILE A 622 -7.22 -9.95 1.38
N ILE A 623 -6.55 -8.94 1.94
CA ILE A 623 -6.98 -8.25 3.16
C ILE A 623 -7.17 -6.76 2.88
N GLY A 624 -8.37 -6.24 3.13
CA GLY A 624 -8.76 -4.87 2.87
C GLY A 624 -8.80 -4.51 1.38
N GLY A 625 -8.63 -3.22 1.09
CA GLY A 625 -8.49 -2.70 -0.26
C GLY A 625 -9.80 -2.36 -0.96
N ARG A 626 -9.66 -1.68 -2.10
CA ARG A 626 -10.72 -1.15 -2.94
C ARG A 626 -10.35 -1.30 -4.41
N VAL A 627 -11.19 -2.01 -5.14
CA VAL A 627 -11.24 -2.05 -6.60
C VAL A 627 -12.40 -1.17 -7.03
N LEU A 628 -12.09 0.00 -7.60
CA LEU A 628 -13.04 1.08 -7.86
C LEU A 628 -13.17 1.34 -9.36
N ASN A 629 -14.41 1.45 -9.84
CA ASN A 629 -14.70 1.70 -11.25
C ASN A 629 -13.87 0.77 -12.17
N SER A 630 -13.72 -0.49 -11.77
CA SER A 630 -12.81 -1.44 -12.39
C SER A 630 -13.52 -2.78 -12.56
N GLY A 631 -13.27 -3.47 -13.65
CA GLY A 631 -13.88 -4.77 -13.92
C GLY A 631 -14.37 -4.93 -15.35
N GLY A 632 -14.05 -6.09 -15.92
CA GLY A 632 -14.82 -6.68 -17.02
C GLY A 632 -15.96 -7.53 -16.43
N ASP A 633 -16.11 -8.76 -16.92
CA ASP A 633 -17.13 -9.69 -16.42
C ASP A 633 -16.94 -10.05 -14.93
N VAL A 634 -15.72 -9.96 -14.40
CA VAL A 634 -15.38 -10.46 -13.07
C VAL A 634 -14.51 -9.47 -12.29
N GLY A 635 -14.82 -9.26 -11.01
CA GLY A 635 -13.94 -8.49 -10.11
C GLY A 635 -12.71 -9.31 -9.70
N LEU A 636 -12.93 -10.43 -9.02
CA LEU A 636 -11.90 -11.38 -8.60
C LEU A 636 -12.29 -12.79 -9.03
N SER A 637 -11.33 -13.55 -9.56
CA SER A 637 -11.48 -14.98 -9.81
C SER A 637 -10.42 -15.80 -9.06
N TYR A 638 -10.83 -16.96 -8.57
CA TYR A 638 -9.92 -18.01 -8.11
C TYR A 638 -10.31 -19.35 -8.75
N GLY A 639 -9.36 -19.94 -9.46
CA GLY A 639 -9.54 -21.19 -10.20
C GLY A 639 -9.40 -22.46 -9.36
N GLY A 640 -8.93 -22.36 -8.10
CA GLY A 640 -8.56 -23.50 -7.27
C GLY A 640 -9.50 -23.77 -6.12
N SER A 641 -9.09 -24.67 -5.22
CA SER A 641 -9.82 -25.10 -4.03
C SER A 641 -9.00 -25.01 -2.74
N ALA A 642 -7.73 -24.57 -2.82
CA ALA A 642 -6.84 -24.48 -1.66
C ALA A 642 -7.33 -23.44 -0.64
N LYS A 643 -6.70 -23.45 0.54
CA LYS A 643 -6.99 -22.49 1.62
C LYS A 643 -6.90 -21.05 1.13
N PHE A 644 -7.88 -20.22 1.48
CA PHE A 644 -7.81 -18.79 1.21
C PHE A 644 -8.48 -17.91 2.27
N THR A 645 -8.07 -16.65 2.37
CA THR A 645 -8.79 -15.62 3.15
C THR A 645 -9.07 -14.42 2.27
N LEU A 646 -10.35 -14.05 2.14
CA LEU A 646 -10.76 -12.79 1.55
C LEU A 646 -11.45 -11.99 2.65
N ASP A 647 -10.84 -10.91 3.11
CA ASP A 647 -11.38 -10.09 4.20
C ASP A 647 -11.39 -8.61 3.85
N GLY A 648 -12.52 -7.92 3.98
CA GLY A 648 -12.59 -6.46 3.88
C GLY A 648 -12.36 -5.85 2.50
N LEU A 649 -12.41 -6.63 1.41
CA LEU A 649 -12.24 -6.13 0.05
C LEU A 649 -13.52 -5.47 -0.47
N ARG A 650 -13.40 -4.26 -1.03
CA ARG A 650 -14.49 -3.62 -1.79
C ARG A 650 -14.28 -3.75 -3.29
N LEU A 651 -15.27 -4.27 -4.00
CA LEU A 651 -15.33 -4.40 -5.46
C LEU A 651 -16.46 -3.52 -6.02
N GLN A 652 -16.11 -2.61 -6.92
CA GLN A 652 -17.05 -1.77 -7.63
C GLN A 652 -16.78 -1.85 -9.14
N ALA A 653 -17.71 -2.45 -9.88
CA ALA A 653 -17.66 -2.51 -11.33
C ALA A 653 -17.66 -1.08 -11.92
N GLY A 654 -16.98 -0.89 -13.04
CA GLY A 654 -17.03 0.39 -13.75
C GLY A 654 -18.24 0.57 -14.65
N ALA A 655 -18.63 -0.49 -15.38
CA ALA A 655 -19.85 -0.53 -16.18
C ALA A 655 -20.72 -1.74 -15.78
N SER A 656 -22.04 -1.64 -15.97
CA SER A 656 -22.96 -2.75 -15.72
C SER A 656 -22.79 -3.82 -16.80
N ILE A 657 -22.14 -4.93 -16.44
CA ILE A 657 -21.88 -6.03 -17.36
C ILE A 657 -22.85 -7.18 -17.05
N ALA A 658 -23.68 -7.53 -18.05
CA ALA A 658 -24.72 -8.53 -17.90
C ALA A 658 -24.12 -9.91 -17.57
N GLY A 659 -24.57 -10.51 -16.46
CA GLY A 659 -24.04 -11.81 -16.00
C GLY A 659 -22.68 -11.73 -15.28
N GLY A 660 -22.12 -10.53 -15.10
CA GLY A 660 -20.87 -10.32 -14.37
C GLY A 660 -20.98 -10.62 -12.87
N ALA A 661 -19.86 -10.96 -12.24
CA ALA A 661 -19.79 -11.34 -10.84
C ALA A 661 -18.67 -10.62 -10.09
N GLY A 662 -18.93 -10.17 -8.87
CA GLY A 662 -17.89 -9.59 -8.01
C GLY A 662 -16.77 -10.61 -7.75
N VAL A 663 -17.12 -11.77 -7.20
CA VAL A 663 -16.18 -12.87 -6.93
C VAL A 663 -16.62 -14.16 -7.62
N VAL A 664 -15.69 -14.83 -8.30
CA VAL A 664 -15.90 -16.15 -8.90
C VAL A 664 -14.92 -17.16 -8.30
N LEU A 665 -15.45 -18.17 -7.62
CA LEU A 665 -14.72 -19.38 -7.23
C LEU A 665 -15.20 -20.53 -8.11
N THR A 666 -14.31 -21.12 -8.90
CA THR A 666 -14.66 -22.21 -9.83
C THR A 666 -15.05 -23.50 -9.10
N SER A 667 -14.58 -23.68 -7.87
CA SER A 667 -14.83 -24.84 -7.03
C SER A 667 -15.23 -24.40 -5.60
N SER A 668 -15.71 -25.37 -4.80
CA SER A 668 -15.87 -25.14 -3.36
C SER A 668 -14.51 -25.31 -2.68
N PRO A 669 -14.17 -24.49 -1.67
CA PRO A 669 -12.92 -24.66 -0.94
C PRO A 669 -12.86 -26.04 -0.26
N GLU A 670 -11.68 -26.66 -0.33
CA GLU A 670 -11.38 -27.92 0.36
C GLU A 670 -11.04 -27.69 1.83
N ASP A 671 -10.39 -26.56 2.15
CA ASP A 671 -10.00 -26.23 3.51
C ASP A 671 -11.12 -25.48 4.26
N SER A 672 -11.53 -26.02 5.41
CA SER A 672 -12.59 -25.46 6.25
C SER A 672 -12.23 -24.11 6.88
N ARG A 673 -10.95 -23.74 6.89
CA ARG A 673 -10.45 -22.44 7.35
C ARG A 673 -10.57 -21.35 6.29
N SER A 674 -10.96 -21.69 5.06
CA SER A 674 -11.15 -20.69 4.01
C SER A 674 -12.29 -19.74 4.37
N ALA A 675 -12.20 -18.45 4.03
CA ALA A 675 -13.25 -17.52 4.41
C ALA A 675 -13.40 -16.36 3.42
N ILE A 676 -14.65 -15.91 3.24
CA ILE A 676 -15.00 -14.60 2.68
C ILE A 676 -15.70 -13.79 3.77
N LEU A 677 -15.02 -12.76 4.25
CA LEU A 677 -15.42 -11.86 5.33
C LEU A 677 -15.37 -10.42 4.80
N GLY A 678 -16.25 -9.54 5.28
CA GLY A 678 -16.17 -8.10 4.97
C GLY A 678 -16.15 -7.71 3.49
N LEU A 679 -16.52 -8.61 2.56
CA LEU A 679 -16.58 -8.32 1.13
C LEU A 679 -17.70 -7.30 0.90
N GLU A 680 -17.46 -6.27 0.09
CA GLU A 680 -18.47 -5.36 -0.46
C GLU A 680 -18.46 -5.48 -1.98
N VAL A 681 -19.62 -5.69 -2.60
CA VAL A 681 -19.73 -5.74 -4.07
C VAL A 681 -20.81 -4.76 -4.53
N SER A 682 -20.49 -3.93 -5.52
CA SER A 682 -21.42 -3.00 -6.17
C SER A 682 -21.19 -2.95 -7.68
N GLY A 683 -22.24 -2.69 -8.45
CA GLY A 683 -22.17 -2.61 -9.92
C GLY A 683 -22.12 -3.96 -10.66
N PHE A 684 -21.84 -5.07 -9.97
CA PHE A 684 -21.97 -6.44 -10.52
C PHE A 684 -23.37 -7.01 -10.24
N PRO A 685 -24.03 -7.68 -11.21
CA PRO A 685 -25.34 -8.31 -10.98
C PRO A 685 -25.27 -9.55 -10.08
N VAL A 686 -24.13 -10.23 -10.03
CA VAL A 686 -23.87 -11.36 -9.11
C VAL A 686 -22.86 -10.93 -8.06
N TYR A 687 -23.18 -11.18 -6.79
CA TYR A 687 -22.29 -10.88 -5.66
C TYR A 687 -21.10 -11.85 -5.64
N THR A 688 -21.42 -13.14 -5.55
CA THR A 688 -20.45 -14.24 -5.63
C THR A 688 -21.02 -15.36 -6.50
N ARG A 689 -20.18 -16.00 -7.29
CA ARG A 689 -20.44 -17.28 -7.95
C ARG A 689 -19.48 -18.31 -7.39
N ILE A 690 -19.96 -19.27 -6.60
CA ILE A 690 -19.11 -20.30 -5.97
C ILE A 690 -19.56 -21.67 -6.46
N ALA A 691 -18.66 -22.41 -7.11
CA ALA A 691 -18.95 -23.72 -7.70
C ALA A 691 -20.23 -23.72 -8.57
N GLY A 692 -20.39 -22.67 -9.38
CA GLY A 692 -21.56 -22.46 -10.25
C GLY A 692 -22.82 -21.93 -9.55
N VAL A 693 -22.83 -21.79 -8.22
CA VAL A 693 -23.97 -21.24 -7.47
C VAL A 693 -23.83 -19.72 -7.35
N GLU A 694 -24.77 -19.00 -7.94
CA GLU A 694 -24.84 -17.54 -7.89
C GLU A 694 -25.56 -17.06 -6.63
N ARG A 695 -25.03 -16.01 -6.01
CA ARG A 695 -25.67 -15.27 -4.92
C ARG A 695 -25.74 -13.81 -5.32
N THR A 696 -26.93 -13.22 -5.24
CA THR A 696 -27.20 -11.84 -5.67
C THR A 696 -27.21 -10.83 -4.51
N ILE A 697 -27.14 -11.31 -3.27
CA ILE A 697 -27.10 -10.50 -2.05
C ILE A 697 -25.92 -10.97 -1.21
N GLY A 698 -25.21 -10.02 -0.59
CA GLY A 698 -24.06 -10.29 0.26
C GLY A 698 -24.41 -11.23 1.42
N GLN A 699 -23.71 -12.36 1.48
CA GLN A 699 -23.68 -13.26 2.63
C GLN A 699 -22.21 -13.61 2.89
N GLY A 700 -21.77 -13.49 4.14
CA GLY A 700 -20.46 -14.02 4.54
C GLY A 700 -20.41 -15.53 4.26
N PHE A 701 -19.28 -16.02 3.75
CA PHE A 701 -19.11 -17.42 3.39
C PHE A 701 -17.98 -18.04 4.20
N VAL A 702 -18.34 -18.97 5.10
CA VAL A 702 -17.41 -19.75 5.93
C VAL A 702 -17.74 -21.23 5.75
N PRO A 703 -16.94 -22.00 4.99
CA PRO A 703 -17.19 -23.42 4.69
C PRO A 703 -17.22 -24.31 5.93
N GLY A 704 -16.44 -23.94 6.96
CA GLY A 704 -16.40 -24.61 8.26
C GLY A 704 -17.61 -24.35 9.17
N GLY A 705 -18.55 -23.49 8.74
CA GLY A 705 -19.62 -22.96 9.60
C GLY A 705 -19.19 -21.71 10.37
N LEU A 706 -20.15 -20.93 10.85
CA LEU A 706 -19.93 -19.77 11.69
C LEU A 706 -20.02 -20.21 13.15
N THR A 707 -18.90 -20.12 13.88
CA THR A 707 -18.89 -20.24 15.34
C THR A 707 -18.80 -18.82 15.91
N VAL A 708 -19.86 -18.39 16.60
CA VAL A 708 -19.83 -17.21 17.47
C VAL A 708 -19.58 -17.72 18.88
N PRO A 709 -18.35 -17.59 19.43
CA PRO A 709 -18.03 -18.10 20.75
C PRO A 709 -19.00 -17.55 21.80
N GLY A 710 -19.67 -18.45 22.53
CA GLY A 710 -20.67 -18.11 23.54
C GLY A 710 -22.07 -17.76 23.03
N VAL A 711 -22.37 -17.91 21.72
CA VAL A 711 -23.71 -17.55 21.18
C VAL A 711 -24.31 -18.58 20.21
N PHE A 712 -23.57 -19.09 19.20
CA PHE A 712 -24.18 -19.95 18.16
C PHE A 712 -23.13 -20.68 17.29
N SER A 713 -23.33 -21.97 17.02
CA SER A 713 -22.57 -22.75 16.01
C SER A 713 -23.50 -23.74 15.31
N VAL A 714 -23.58 -23.73 13.97
CA VAL A 714 -24.30 -24.75 13.17
C VAL A 714 -23.39 -25.18 12.00
N GLY A 715 -22.56 -26.18 12.25
CA GLY A 715 -21.70 -26.80 11.24
C GLY A 715 -22.42 -27.83 10.35
N LYS A 716 -21.66 -28.53 9.50
CA LYS A 716 -22.14 -29.67 8.70
C LYS A 716 -22.57 -30.83 9.61
N SER A 717 -23.67 -31.52 9.25
CA SER A 717 -24.16 -32.66 10.05
C SER A 717 -23.19 -33.83 10.02
N VAL A 718 -22.79 -34.33 11.19
CA VAL A 718 -22.01 -35.57 11.35
C VAL A 718 -22.92 -36.75 11.64
N VAL A 719 -22.50 -37.95 11.26
CA VAL A 719 -23.20 -39.18 11.65
C VAL A 719 -22.59 -39.68 12.95
N SER A 720 -23.41 -39.95 13.95
CA SER A 720 -22.98 -40.56 15.21
C SER A 720 -23.76 -41.84 15.46
N THR A 721 -23.02 -42.93 15.69
CA THR A 721 -23.60 -44.21 16.07
C THR A 721 -23.85 -44.19 17.58
N ILE A 722 -25.08 -44.49 17.98
CA ILE A 722 -25.43 -44.65 19.39
C ILE A 722 -24.77 -45.92 19.88
N ALA A 723 -23.93 -45.81 20.92
CA ALA A 723 -23.26 -46.98 21.50
C ALA A 723 -23.65 -47.15 22.97
N GLY A 724 -24.28 -48.29 23.31
CA GLY A 724 -24.78 -48.55 24.67
C GLY A 724 -25.70 -47.45 25.23
N GLY A 725 -26.47 -46.79 24.36
CA GLY A 725 -27.35 -45.68 24.71
C GLY A 725 -26.69 -44.29 24.77
N ILE A 726 -25.42 -44.16 24.37
CA ILE A 726 -24.64 -42.94 24.58
C ILE A 726 -24.04 -42.45 23.26
N ILE A 727 -23.95 -41.13 23.10
CA ILE A 727 -23.06 -40.48 22.12
C ILE A 727 -22.15 -39.48 22.84
N ALA A 728 -20.98 -39.20 22.27
CA ALA A 728 -20.14 -38.09 22.68
C ALA A 728 -20.37 -36.89 21.75
N LEU A 729 -20.46 -35.70 22.33
CA LEU A 729 -20.47 -34.44 21.60
C LEU A 729 -19.09 -34.24 20.97
N GLY A 730 -19.02 -34.37 19.64
CA GLY A 730 -17.83 -34.07 18.86
C GLY A 730 -17.73 -32.58 18.52
N SER A 731 -16.95 -32.25 17.48
CA SER A 731 -16.77 -30.86 17.01
C SER A 731 -17.97 -30.27 16.24
N SER A 732 -19.10 -30.98 16.14
CA SER A 732 -20.30 -30.51 15.42
C SER A 732 -21.53 -30.59 16.32
N SER A 733 -22.26 -29.47 16.37
CA SER A 733 -23.56 -29.31 17.02
C SER A 733 -24.71 -29.90 16.18
N HIS A 734 -24.44 -30.49 15.01
CA HIS A 734 -25.46 -31.09 14.16
C HIS A 734 -25.23 -32.59 13.96
N ILE A 735 -26.07 -33.42 14.58
CA ILE A 735 -25.85 -34.86 14.62
C ILE A 735 -27.00 -35.62 13.96
N ARG A 736 -26.63 -36.56 13.08
CA ARG A 736 -27.50 -37.62 12.54
C ARG A 736 -27.24 -38.90 13.32
N LEU A 737 -28.25 -39.35 14.06
CA LEU A 737 -28.18 -40.52 14.93
C LEU A 737 -28.45 -41.79 14.14
N VAL A 738 -27.60 -42.79 14.32
CA VAL A 738 -27.77 -44.13 13.75
C VAL A 738 -27.66 -45.12 14.89
N GLY A 739 -28.58 -46.08 14.98
CA GLY A 739 -28.50 -47.13 16.00
C GLY A 739 -27.36 -48.11 15.74
N GLU A 740 -26.91 -48.79 16.78
CA GLU A 740 -25.91 -49.86 16.70
C GLU A 740 -26.31 -50.89 15.62
N GLY A 741 -25.45 -51.13 14.62
CA GLY A 741 -25.74 -52.06 13.52
C GLY A 741 -26.84 -51.59 12.54
N GLY A 742 -27.28 -50.34 12.61
CA GLY A 742 -28.27 -49.76 11.69
C GLY A 742 -29.71 -50.18 11.99
N VAL A 743 -30.01 -50.56 13.23
CA VAL A 743 -31.37 -50.90 13.71
C VAL A 743 -31.90 -49.85 14.69
N ALA A 744 -33.16 -50.00 15.12
CA ALA A 744 -33.79 -49.09 16.07
C ALA A 744 -33.04 -49.10 17.41
N ASP A 745 -32.91 -47.94 18.04
CA ASP A 745 -32.06 -47.77 19.22
C ASP A 745 -32.56 -46.64 20.12
N ASN A 746 -32.04 -46.60 21.36
CA ASN A 746 -32.36 -45.59 22.35
C ASN A 746 -31.16 -44.68 22.58
N LEU A 747 -31.36 -43.36 22.51
CA LEU A 747 -30.38 -42.40 22.99
C LEU A 747 -30.75 -41.96 24.42
N ASP A 748 -29.88 -42.26 25.37
CA ASP A 748 -30.07 -41.99 26.79
C ASP A 748 -29.32 -40.76 27.27
N ARG A 749 -28.11 -40.55 26.72
CA ARG A 749 -27.14 -39.60 27.24
C ARG A 749 -26.26 -39.03 26.14
N ILE A 750 -25.83 -37.78 26.34
CA ILE A 750 -24.87 -37.09 25.46
C ILE A 750 -23.74 -36.57 26.35
N THR A 751 -22.52 -37.05 26.14
CA THR A 751 -21.35 -36.68 26.96
C THR A 751 -20.50 -35.60 26.28
N GLY A 752 -19.73 -34.83 27.05
CA GLY A 752 -18.73 -33.88 26.50
C GLY A 752 -19.24 -32.48 26.13
N GLY A 753 -20.48 -32.10 26.53
CA GLY A 753 -20.97 -30.73 26.40
C GLY A 753 -20.56 -29.83 27.56
N SER A 754 -20.50 -28.53 27.30
CA SER A 754 -20.32 -27.45 28.29
C SER A 754 -21.59 -26.60 28.37
N GLU A 755 -21.78 -25.88 29.49
CA GLU A 755 -22.93 -24.98 29.68
C GLU A 755 -23.10 -24.02 28.48
N GLY A 756 -24.31 -23.95 27.94
CA GLY A 756 -24.66 -23.10 26.79
C GLY A 756 -24.47 -23.76 25.43
N ASP A 757 -23.86 -24.95 25.34
CA ASP A 757 -23.75 -25.68 24.08
C ASP A 757 -25.12 -26.09 23.55
N ILE A 758 -25.36 -25.87 22.26
CA ILE A 758 -26.61 -26.28 21.58
C ILE A 758 -26.32 -27.44 20.64
N VAL A 759 -27.18 -28.47 20.65
CA VAL A 759 -27.12 -29.59 19.70
C VAL A 759 -28.45 -29.80 18.99
N ILE A 760 -28.39 -30.09 17.69
CA ILE A 760 -29.51 -30.45 16.83
C ILE A 760 -29.37 -31.92 16.46
N LEU A 761 -30.34 -32.73 16.89
CA LEU A 761 -30.43 -34.15 16.60
C LEU A 761 -31.42 -34.42 15.46
N ARG A 762 -31.10 -35.42 14.63
CA ARG A 762 -31.96 -35.99 13.59
C ARG A 762 -31.79 -37.50 13.53
N ALA A 763 -32.80 -38.22 13.05
CA ALA A 763 -32.60 -39.58 12.57
C ALA A 763 -31.62 -39.59 11.38
N GLY A 764 -30.69 -40.55 11.38
CA GLY A 764 -29.73 -40.78 10.31
C GLY A 764 -30.31 -41.60 9.14
N SER A 765 -31.49 -42.21 9.34
CA SER A 765 -32.26 -42.93 8.33
C SER A 765 -33.75 -42.54 8.42
N ASN A 766 -34.51 -42.80 7.36
CA ASN A 766 -35.98 -42.71 7.37
C ASN A 766 -36.65 -44.08 7.62
N SER A 767 -35.85 -45.12 7.87
CA SER A 767 -36.31 -46.50 7.99
C SER A 767 -36.07 -47.12 9.37
N VAL A 768 -35.61 -46.30 10.32
CA VAL A 768 -35.15 -46.74 11.64
C VAL A 768 -35.51 -45.68 12.65
N ASP A 769 -36.23 -46.10 13.69
CA ASP A 769 -36.67 -45.24 14.77
C ASP A 769 -35.54 -45.10 15.81
N ILE A 770 -35.20 -43.86 16.15
CA ILE A 770 -34.34 -43.55 17.27
C ILE A 770 -35.18 -42.93 18.38
N THR A 771 -35.28 -43.62 19.51
CA THR A 771 -36.00 -43.10 20.67
C THR A 771 -35.03 -42.35 21.58
N VAL A 772 -35.15 -41.03 21.61
CA VAL A 772 -34.44 -40.19 22.59
C VAL A 772 -35.19 -40.28 23.91
N ARG A 773 -34.55 -40.87 24.93
CA ARG A 773 -35.18 -41.16 26.21
C ARG A 773 -34.92 -40.07 27.23
N HIS A 774 -35.97 -39.73 27.96
CA HIS A 774 -35.89 -38.71 29.00
C HIS A 774 -35.21 -39.24 30.26
N ASN A 775 -34.23 -38.49 30.78
CA ASN A 775 -33.69 -38.63 32.14
C ASN A 775 -33.16 -40.04 32.48
N GLN A 776 -32.22 -40.55 31.68
CA GLN A 776 -31.66 -41.90 31.82
C GLN A 776 -30.19 -41.93 32.32
N GLY A 777 -29.56 -40.76 32.48
CA GLY A 777 -28.20 -40.60 32.96
C GLY A 777 -28.08 -40.49 34.48
N THR A 778 -26.85 -40.58 34.98
CA THR A 778 -26.54 -40.60 36.42
C THR A 778 -25.39 -39.67 36.82
N ASP A 779 -24.86 -38.87 35.89
CA ASP A 779 -23.60 -38.13 36.04
C ASP A 779 -23.60 -36.74 35.37
N GLY A 780 -24.77 -36.10 35.23
CA GLY A 780 -24.88 -34.76 34.63
C GLY A 780 -24.66 -34.78 33.11
N SER A 781 -25.25 -35.77 32.43
CA SER A 781 -25.29 -35.87 30.95
C SER A 781 -26.66 -36.34 30.46
N ASN A 782 -27.70 -36.09 31.26
CA ASN A 782 -29.07 -36.50 30.99
C ASN A 782 -29.63 -35.76 29.78
N ILE A 783 -30.67 -36.34 29.18
CA ILE A 783 -31.50 -35.63 28.21
C ILE A 783 -32.84 -35.29 28.88
N LEU A 784 -33.11 -34.02 29.07
CA LEU A 784 -34.30 -33.50 29.73
C LEU A 784 -35.28 -32.98 28.67
N LEU A 785 -36.26 -33.81 28.34
CA LEU A 785 -37.27 -33.54 27.32
C LEU A 785 -38.53 -32.92 27.93
N ASN A 786 -39.16 -32.04 27.16
CA ASN A 786 -40.41 -31.40 27.54
C ASN A 786 -41.51 -32.47 27.80
N GLY A 787 -42.31 -32.24 28.84
CA GLY A 787 -43.37 -33.16 29.27
C GLY A 787 -42.87 -34.45 29.95
N ALA A 788 -41.58 -34.54 30.28
CA ALA A 788 -40.96 -35.71 30.91
C ALA A 788 -41.20 -37.03 30.15
N ALA A 789 -41.28 -36.95 28.82
CA ALA A 789 -41.62 -38.06 27.95
C ALA A 789 -40.56 -38.26 26.86
N ASN A 790 -40.33 -39.52 26.48
CA ASN A 790 -39.45 -39.89 25.39
C ASN A 790 -39.93 -39.29 24.06
N PHE A 791 -39.00 -39.08 23.13
CA PHE A 791 -39.29 -38.60 21.79
C PHE A 791 -38.71 -39.54 20.75
N VAL A 792 -39.53 -39.96 19.78
CA VAL A 792 -39.09 -40.81 18.68
C VAL A 792 -38.74 -39.93 17.49
N LEU A 793 -37.52 -40.09 16.97
CA LEU A 793 -37.07 -39.57 15.69
C LEU A 793 -37.25 -40.72 14.68
N ASP A 794 -38.39 -40.74 13.96
CA ASP A 794 -38.76 -41.81 13.03
C ASP A 794 -38.44 -41.45 11.56
N HIS A 795 -38.16 -40.17 11.29
CA HIS A 795 -37.78 -39.71 9.97
C HIS A 795 -36.59 -38.74 10.01
N GLY A 796 -35.75 -38.72 8.97
CA GLY A 796 -34.63 -37.75 8.85
C GLY A 796 -35.05 -36.27 8.80
N ARG A 797 -36.36 -36.02 8.72
CA ARG A 797 -36.98 -34.68 8.78
C ARG A 797 -37.28 -34.25 10.20
N ASP A 798 -37.34 -35.15 11.16
CA ASP A 798 -37.55 -34.79 12.56
C ASP A 798 -36.35 -34.07 13.14
N LYS A 799 -36.63 -33.18 14.08
CA LYS A 799 -35.62 -32.35 14.74
C LYS A 799 -35.88 -32.37 16.24
N LEU A 800 -34.81 -32.52 17.00
CA LEU A 800 -34.79 -32.22 18.42
C LEU A 800 -33.62 -31.27 18.68
N VAL A 801 -33.89 -30.15 19.33
CA VAL A 801 -32.89 -29.13 19.67
C VAL A 801 -32.75 -29.10 21.18
N LEU A 802 -31.52 -29.27 21.67
CA LEU A 802 -31.19 -29.31 23.09
C LEU A 802 -30.12 -28.26 23.40
N ILE A 803 -30.12 -27.74 24.63
CA ILE A 803 -29.08 -26.88 25.21
C ILE A 803 -28.53 -27.52 26.48
N CYS A 804 -27.21 -27.55 26.62
CA CYS A 804 -26.53 -28.06 27.80
C CYS A 804 -26.58 -27.02 28.93
N ASP A 805 -26.99 -27.42 30.13
CA ASP A 805 -27.05 -26.55 31.30
C ASP A 805 -25.75 -26.59 32.14
N SER A 806 -25.72 -25.82 33.24
CA SER A 806 -24.58 -25.75 34.14
C SER A 806 -24.25 -27.07 34.87
N ALA A 807 -25.19 -28.02 34.90
CA ALA A 807 -25.00 -29.35 35.48
C ALA A 807 -24.50 -30.37 34.45
N GLY A 808 -24.44 -29.99 33.17
CA GLY A 808 -24.08 -30.86 32.04
C GLY A 808 -25.28 -31.60 31.42
N ASP A 809 -26.50 -31.34 31.89
CA ASP A 809 -27.72 -31.97 31.38
C ASP A 809 -28.22 -31.22 30.12
N TRP A 810 -28.73 -31.99 29.15
CA TRP A 810 -29.21 -31.49 27.86
C TRP A 810 -30.71 -31.23 27.91
N CYS A 811 -31.08 -29.97 28.09
CA CYS A 811 -32.46 -29.49 28.17
C CYS A 811 -33.05 -29.21 26.79
N GLU A 812 -34.27 -29.67 26.55
CA GLU A 812 -34.96 -29.39 25.29
C GLU A 812 -35.32 -27.91 25.11
N MET A 813 -34.93 -27.36 23.96
CA MET A 813 -35.36 -26.05 23.48
C MET A 813 -36.55 -26.13 22.53
N GLY A 814 -36.66 -27.24 21.78
CA GLY A 814 -37.78 -27.48 20.88
C GLY A 814 -37.62 -28.77 20.08
N ARG A 815 -38.75 -29.29 19.61
CA ARG A 815 -38.81 -30.47 18.76
C ARG A 815 -39.80 -30.28 17.61
N GLY A 816 -39.60 -31.05 16.54
CA GLY A 816 -40.53 -31.16 15.43
C GLY A 816 -40.57 -32.60 14.94
N ASN A 817 -41.76 -33.21 15.00
CA ASN A 817 -42.08 -34.41 14.23
C ASN A 817 -42.61 -33.92 12.88
N ASN A 818 -41.74 -33.91 11.87
CA ASN A 818 -41.95 -33.17 10.62
C ASN A 818 -42.33 -34.09 9.46
N PHE A 819 -42.71 -35.34 9.76
CA PHE A 819 -43.19 -36.30 8.79
C PHE A 819 -44.16 -37.29 9.44
N THR A 820 -45.33 -36.78 9.85
CA THR A 820 -46.49 -37.62 10.18
C THR A 820 -47.30 -37.97 8.94
#